data_AF-A0A3S4B2U0-F1
#
_entry.id   AF-A0A3S4B2U0-F1
#
_cell.length_a   1.000
_cell.length_b   1.000
_cell.length_c   1.000
_cell.angle_alpha   90.00
_cell.angle_beta   90.00
_cell.angle_gamma   90.00
#
_symmetry.space_group_name_H-M   'P 1'
#
loop_
_entity.id
_entity.type
_entity.pdbx_description
1 polymer ?
#
loop_
_entity_poly.entity_id
_entity_poly.type
_entity_poly.pdbx_seq_one_letter_code
_entity_poly.pdbx_strand_id
1 'polypeptide(L)'
;MNDCTRVSTQSEEAPARPDGASAHLPARPNDTPAHRDGDVPRISFAELERRLQDIDVPDAALRPYFTGDPSSSRPFAPVLTIDPQRVELDTIESFRVENAFAMDWANGIARFRRQARFKRRRTRGERLPVLVAEGDSWFQFPLLLDDVIDQLDPAYLIWCTSEAGDTLARMVGKAAEYVDAIASQERPLALLFSAAGNDLIGVEPDGTPVMYKVLRDFEPGRPAHWYIETDAFAERLAFIEKAYRTLLDTIDRTFGRRVAVVLHGYDRAIPAGAGDPRRPWWAARDQWLGGPMTRRRIADPALQRGIVAAMIDRLGALQARLCGGNNAGGAFPTAWQVDVRGTLPAVTDWADELHPTSDGFARVARRFQAVLADVAARDVPARPVPVRARGSEPEAGTPPTTPAFSAPPRDPETAGSDVVTPIQDPPFLREPSTEVPPFGDLAGAAPVDDPAHMLRGFRTLRVEAAVGREVTAPAALVAILAERRRAVVRITARGTDYEGIARALPWCGTGFLVGPNLLLTNHHVLNSVTVARTATVEFDFEVRGADLLNGVGTAVSAETFRVDPDRLFVTSPVAGGLDFTFVWIEEAAAKKYGTIPMERASFTVERWEQAYVIHHPRGQPKRISLDDTDVLNIDSALIHYTSDTDEGSSGAPVLDQQGRLVALHHARQNLQLPLPDGGRTTIVNEGIKIGAIAIDLENRVKRRADDAAMASVVLDAITGSDSLTGYFGGLGRPLSGKDGVEAVVDTYRGTDQDVDIAFWNVEWLANRWRDPEKLHGAARVIADLNLDVWGLEEVSPRAVVELVRVLRDLFGQDYGYALSEPDAPEGKQSTAVIWRTATVRGEPARWPDEALALFDLDSRDPRAREEAVHGKVFDRFPGLFRFTLGGTRTPARPGAPFDFFLVPLHLKAMAEGSVRRRLAARLLMRATGALIRESGDADIILGGDVNAPLASGDLNALQDGGFTAMAASDEKAGGFTYLKSPKSLIDNIFLSSNLTRTVGGADFFIVARERSVDGFVANVSDHRPVLVRLSLGNVAATTEVDLSDRGLDTMIDRWLAERPDHGSRRDRAA
;
A
#
# COMPACT_ATOMS: atom_id res chain seq x y z
N MET A 1 -23.87 33.75 31.34
CA MET A 1 -24.47 34.33 32.55
C MET A 1 -23.97 33.46 33.70
N ASN A 2 -22.92 33.89 34.42
CA ASN A 2 -22.99 34.77 35.61
C ASN A 2 -23.61 34.02 36.80
N ASP A 3 -23.07 34.01 38.03
CA ASP A 3 -21.88 34.62 38.66
C ASP A 3 -21.47 33.67 39.83
N CYS A 4 -20.22 33.47 40.27
CA CYS A 4 -19.19 34.38 40.78
C CYS A 4 -19.57 35.21 42.03
N THR A 5 -19.22 34.72 43.24
CA THR A 5 -18.67 35.51 44.40
C THR A 5 -18.43 34.55 45.59
N ARG A 6 -17.22 34.39 46.17
CA ARG A 6 -16.42 35.29 47.04
C ARG A 6 -17.05 35.57 48.42
N VAL A 7 -16.36 35.12 49.47
CA VAL A 7 -16.04 35.96 50.66
C VAL A 7 -14.59 35.68 51.07
N SER A 8 -13.89 36.71 51.53
CA SER A 8 -12.49 36.73 51.94
C SER A 8 -12.31 37.75 53.07
N THR A 9 -11.33 37.56 53.97
CA THR A 9 -10.88 38.60 54.91
C THR A 9 -9.35 38.66 54.95
N GLN A 10 -8.81 39.86 55.14
CA GLN A 10 -7.39 40.22 55.13
C GLN A 10 -7.04 41.09 56.36
N SER A 11 -5.75 41.10 56.71
CA SER A 11 -4.97 42.16 57.39
C SER A 11 -3.49 41.73 57.32
N GLU A 12 -2.45 42.56 57.16
CA GLU A 12 -2.23 44.03 57.08
C GLU A 12 -0.94 44.32 56.23
N GLU A 13 -0.62 45.59 55.92
CA GLU A 13 0.39 45.98 54.90
C GLU A 13 1.67 46.69 55.41
N ALA A 14 2.82 46.36 54.78
CA ALA A 14 3.92 47.25 54.31
C ALA A 14 4.79 48.07 55.33
N PRO A 15 5.94 48.71 54.94
CA PRO A 15 6.57 48.81 53.61
C PRO A 15 8.12 48.61 53.50
N ALA A 16 8.58 48.41 52.25
CA ALA A 16 9.84 48.87 51.60
C ALA A 16 11.28 48.42 52.04
N ARG A 17 12.10 48.19 50.99
CA ARG A 17 13.57 47.95 50.90
C ARG A 17 14.34 49.31 50.78
N PRO A 18 15.71 49.42 50.75
CA PRO A 18 16.69 48.49 50.12
C PRO A 18 18.17 48.45 50.63
N ASP A 19 19.00 47.79 49.79
CA ASP A 19 20.46 47.91 49.58
C ASP A 19 21.50 47.10 50.38
N GLY A 20 22.43 46.52 49.61
CA GLY A 20 23.62 45.77 50.05
C GLY A 20 24.35 45.13 48.85
N ALA A 21 25.58 45.54 48.56
CA ALA A 21 26.27 45.25 47.30
C ALA A 21 27.37 44.16 47.36
N SER A 22 27.45 43.38 46.28
CA SER A 22 28.59 42.68 45.65
C SER A 22 29.90 42.40 46.44
N ALA A 23 30.33 41.12 46.46
CA ALA A 23 31.53 40.68 45.70
C ALA A 23 31.74 39.13 45.66
N HIS A 24 31.68 38.57 44.45
CA HIS A 24 32.25 37.31 43.90
C HIS A 24 32.56 36.03 44.72
N LEU A 25 31.99 34.92 44.22
CA LEU A 25 32.54 33.54 44.16
C LEU A 25 32.21 32.94 42.75
N PRO A 26 32.91 31.91 42.25
CA PRO A 26 32.85 31.50 40.85
C PRO A 26 31.57 30.73 40.46
N ALA A 27 31.24 30.77 39.16
CA ALA A 27 30.03 30.18 38.59
C ALA A 27 30.01 28.64 38.66
N ARG A 28 28.80 28.07 38.82
CA ARG A 28 28.56 26.62 38.82
C ARG A 28 28.30 26.10 37.41
N PRO A 29 28.81 24.92 37.02
CA PRO A 29 28.46 24.28 35.75
C PRO A 29 27.13 23.53 35.89
N ASN A 30 26.03 24.16 35.47
CA ASN A 30 24.79 23.46 35.05
C ASN A 30 23.69 24.40 34.47
N ASP A 31 23.97 25.69 34.26
CA ASP A 31 23.07 26.56 33.49
C ASP A 31 23.33 26.40 31.98
N THR A 32 22.85 25.31 31.39
CA THR A 32 22.44 25.36 29.98
C THR A 32 21.08 26.06 29.97
N PRO A 33 21.00 27.33 29.54
CA PRO A 33 19.84 28.15 29.85
C PRO A 33 18.61 27.65 29.08
N ALA A 34 17.44 27.65 29.74
CA ALA A 34 16.20 27.88 29.02
C ALA A 34 16.41 29.13 28.14
N HIS A 35 16.23 29.00 26.83
CA HIS A 35 16.70 29.96 25.84
C HIS A 35 16.48 31.40 26.31
N ARG A 36 17.59 32.11 26.57
CA ARG A 36 17.53 33.58 26.50
C ARG A 36 17.16 33.92 25.07
N ASP A 37 16.21 34.84 24.92
CA ASP A 37 15.88 35.45 23.63
C ASP A 37 17.06 36.29 23.13
N GLY A 38 18.06 35.61 22.56
CA GLY A 38 18.96 36.22 21.58
C GLY A 38 18.25 36.25 20.22
N ASP A 39 18.60 37.22 19.38
CA ASP A 39 18.02 37.43 18.04
C ASP A 39 18.13 36.18 17.14
N VAL A 40 17.18 35.27 17.28
CA VAL A 40 16.84 34.28 16.26
C VAL A 40 15.92 35.04 15.29
N PRO A 41 16.41 35.42 14.09
CA PRO A 41 15.61 36.23 13.18
C PRO A 41 14.39 35.43 12.74
N ARG A 42 13.22 36.05 12.80
CA ARG A 42 12.01 35.50 12.18
C ARG A 42 12.25 35.37 10.68
N ILE A 43 11.92 34.22 10.09
CA ILE A 43 12.13 33.95 8.66
C ILE A 43 10.81 33.60 7.97
N SER A 44 10.73 33.78 6.66
CA SER A 44 9.63 33.22 5.88
C SER A 44 9.75 31.70 5.81
N PHE A 45 8.61 31.03 5.62
CA PHE A 45 8.55 29.59 5.41
C PHE A 45 9.41 29.11 4.23
N ALA A 46 9.42 29.84 3.11
CA ALA A 46 10.30 29.54 1.97
C ALA A 46 11.82 29.59 2.33
N GLU A 47 12.25 30.48 3.23
CA GLU A 47 13.63 30.50 3.73
C GLU A 47 13.92 29.33 4.68
N LEU A 48 12.93 28.86 5.46
CA LEU A 48 13.05 27.63 6.23
C LEU A 48 13.16 26.40 5.30
N GLU A 49 12.29 26.27 4.28
CA GLU A 49 12.35 25.20 3.27
C GLU A 49 13.74 25.15 2.61
N ARG A 50 14.28 26.31 2.20
CA ARG A 50 15.63 26.42 1.64
C ARG A 50 16.72 25.92 2.60
N ARG A 51 16.67 26.32 3.88
CA ARG A 51 17.65 25.89 4.90
C ARG A 51 17.57 24.40 5.24
N LEU A 52 16.38 23.81 5.16
CA LEU A 52 16.19 22.37 5.40
C LEU A 52 16.78 21.52 4.27
N GLN A 53 16.71 22.00 3.03
CA GLN A 53 17.33 21.35 1.87
C GLN A 53 18.86 21.54 1.85
N ASP A 54 19.37 22.65 2.39
CA ASP A 54 20.80 22.94 2.49
C ASP A 54 21.49 22.10 3.58
N ILE A 55 22.25 21.09 3.13
CA ILE A 55 23.00 20.16 4.00
C ILE A 55 24.27 20.75 4.62
N ASP A 56 24.66 21.98 4.30
CA ASP A 56 25.71 22.72 5.00
C ASP A 56 25.18 23.59 6.15
N VAL A 57 23.87 23.85 6.22
CA VAL A 57 23.23 24.41 7.41
C VAL A 57 23.25 23.34 8.51
N PRO A 58 23.84 23.56 9.70
CA PRO A 58 23.83 22.57 10.78
C PRO A 58 22.42 22.35 11.33
N ASP A 59 22.10 21.13 11.75
CA ASP A 59 20.77 20.82 12.31
C ASP A 59 20.47 21.66 13.57
N ALA A 60 21.50 21.99 14.37
CA ALA A 60 21.42 22.94 15.48
C ALA A 60 20.97 24.37 15.10
N ALA A 61 21.22 24.82 13.86
CA ALA A 61 20.75 26.12 13.36
C ALA A 61 19.29 26.07 12.87
N LEU A 62 18.75 24.86 12.64
CA LEU A 62 17.35 24.62 12.28
C LEU A 62 16.46 24.48 13.51
N ARG A 63 16.97 23.90 14.61
CA ARG A 63 16.25 23.67 15.89
C ARG A 63 15.35 24.82 16.36
N PRO A 64 15.77 26.11 16.31
CA PRO A 64 14.92 27.18 16.82
C PRO A 64 13.60 27.36 16.06
N TYR A 65 13.49 26.94 14.79
CA TYR A 65 12.32 27.19 13.94
C TYR A 65 11.21 26.13 14.08
N PHE A 66 11.42 25.13 14.93
CA PHE A 66 10.47 24.05 15.20
C PHE A 66 9.96 24.11 16.64
N THR A 67 8.82 23.48 16.88
CA THR A 67 8.34 23.09 18.20
C THR A 67 7.87 21.64 18.21
N GLY A 68 7.68 21.05 19.38
CA GLY A 68 7.08 19.73 19.50
C GLY A 68 5.55 19.79 19.57
N ASP A 69 4.89 18.70 19.20
CA ASP A 69 3.48 18.44 19.50
C ASP A 69 3.36 17.30 20.54
N PRO A 70 3.14 17.62 21.84
CA PRO A 70 2.94 16.63 22.88
C PRO A 70 1.69 15.75 22.74
N SER A 71 0.70 16.17 21.94
CA SER A 71 -0.55 15.45 21.74
C SER A 71 -0.47 14.37 20.66
N SER A 72 0.30 14.63 19.60
CA SER A 72 0.55 13.67 18.50
C SER A 72 1.81 12.79 18.73
N SER A 73 2.73 13.22 19.60
CA SER A 73 3.92 12.43 19.96
C SER A 73 3.54 11.10 20.64
N ARG A 74 4.39 10.08 20.45
CA ARG A 74 4.27 8.75 21.07
C ARG A 74 5.63 8.33 21.68
N PRO A 75 5.72 7.27 22.52
CA PRO A 75 7.00 6.76 22.99
C PRO A 75 7.91 6.46 21.80
N PHE A 76 9.20 6.83 21.90
CA PHE A 76 10.19 6.73 20.81
C PHE A 76 9.78 7.35 19.45
N ALA A 77 8.75 8.20 19.40
CA ALA A 77 8.25 8.83 18.18
C ALA A 77 7.80 10.29 18.45
N PRO A 78 8.75 11.22 18.63
CA PRO A 78 8.44 12.63 18.81
C PRO A 78 7.93 13.27 17.51
N VAL A 79 6.85 14.04 17.60
CA VAL A 79 6.29 14.81 16.48
C VAL A 79 6.74 16.26 16.58
N LEU A 80 7.28 16.79 15.48
CA LEU A 80 7.66 18.20 15.33
C LEU A 80 6.63 18.94 14.47
N THR A 81 6.39 20.19 14.85
CA THR A 81 5.66 21.19 14.06
C THR A 81 6.54 22.44 13.91
N ILE A 82 6.12 23.39 13.08
CA ILE A 82 6.85 24.66 12.89
C ILE A 82 6.48 25.64 14.01
N ASP A 83 7.43 26.42 14.50
CA ASP A 83 7.18 27.48 15.48
C ASP A 83 6.61 28.74 14.78
N PRO A 84 5.31 29.08 14.94
CA PRO A 84 4.69 30.22 14.26
C PRO A 84 5.17 31.58 14.79
N GLN A 85 5.87 31.61 15.93
CA GLN A 85 6.50 32.83 16.44
C GLN A 85 7.78 33.16 15.65
N ARG A 86 8.48 32.12 15.14
CA ARG A 86 9.78 32.24 14.46
C ARG A 86 9.73 32.04 12.95
N VAL A 87 8.61 31.53 12.43
CA VAL A 87 8.36 31.37 10.99
C VAL A 87 7.11 32.14 10.59
N GLU A 88 7.21 32.91 9.52
CA GLU A 88 6.08 33.57 8.88
C GLU A 88 5.40 32.61 7.91
N LEU A 89 4.09 32.44 8.11
CA LEU A 89 3.18 31.62 7.32
C LEU A 89 2.07 32.55 6.79
N ASP A 90 1.85 32.58 5.48
CA ASP A 90 0.62 33.16 4.90
C ASP A 90 -0.60 32.23 5.10
N THR A 91 -1.78 32.60 4.60
CA THR A 91 -3.01 31.81 4.75
C THR A 91 -2.95 30.43 4.05
N ILE A 92 -2.25 30.37 2.91
CA ILE A 92 -2.06 29.14 2.12
C ILE A 92 -0.94 28.31 2.75
N GLU A 93 0.14 28.93 3.21
CA GLU A 93 1.22 28.28 3.95
C GLU A 93 0.75 27.73 5.30
N SER A 94 -0.12 28.44 6.01
CA SER A 94 -0.76 27.94 7.24
C SER A 94 -1.56 26.66 6.96
N PHE A 95 -2.37 26.67 5.89
CA PHE A 95 -3.09 25.48 5.43
C PHE A 95 -2.15 24.37 4.93
N ARG A 96 -1.01 24.70 4.31
CA ARG A 96 0.05 23.73 3.94
C ARG A 96 0.71 23.13 5.18
N VAL A 97 0.98 23.91 6.23
CA VAL A 97 1.58 23.43 7.48
C VAL A 97 0.59 22.56 8.25
N GLU A 98 -0.68 22.93 8.33
CA GLU A 98 -1.72 22.11 8.96
C GLU A 98 -1.94 20.76 8.25
N ASN A 99 -1.84 20.69 6.91
CA ASN A 99 -2.16 19.48 6.15
C ASN A 99 -0.96 18.66 5.65
N ALA A 100 0.19 19.28 5.37
CA ALA A 100 1.37 18.60 4.80
C ALA A 100 2.50 18.35 5.82
N PHE A 101 2.49 19.01 6.97
CA PHE A 101 3.54 18.88 7.99
C PHE A 101 3.09 18.09 9.23
N ALA A 102 1.83 17.63 9.26
CA ALA A 102 1.24 16.91 10.39
C ALA A 102 1.59 15.39 10.44
N MET A 103 2.28 14.83 9.44
CA MET A 103 2.60 13.39 9.37
C MET A 103 4.05 13.16 8.90
N ASP A 104 4.90 12.63 9.79
CA ASP A 104 6.26 12.06 9.60
C ASP A 104 7.31 12.79 8.73
N TRP A 105 7.01 13.97 8.21
CA TRP A 105 7.90 14.75 7.35
C TRP A 105 9.27 15.07 7.99
N ALA A 106 9.31 15.33 9.30
CA ALA A 106 10.55 15.63 10.01
C ALA A 106 11.53 14.43 10.06
N ASN A 107 10.99 13.20 10.17
CA ASN A 107 11.76 11.96 10.02
C ASN A 107 12.33 11.85 8.60
N GLY A 108 11.50 12.11 7.58
CA GLY A 108 11.91 12.12 6.18
C GLY A 108 13.03 13.11 5.87
N ILE A 109 12.96 14.34 6.40
CA ILE A 109 14.01 15.35 6.25
C ILE A 109 15.30 14.95 6.96
N ALA A 110 15.25 14.48 8.20
CA ALA A 110 16.45 14.04 8.93
C ALA A 110 17.15 12.89 8.20
N ARG A 111 16.38 11.90 7.72
CA ARG A 111 16.88 10.78 6.91
C ARG A 111 17.49 11.24 5.59
N PHE A 112 16.81 12.13 4.83
CA PHE A 112 17.34 12.72 3.60
C PHE A 112 18.67 13.45 3.83
N ARG A 113 18.73 14.33 4.85
CA ARG A 113 19.92 15.13 5.16
C ARG A 113 21.12 14.24 5.50
N ARG A 114 20.93 13.18 6.30
CA ARG A 114 21.98 12.21 6.62
C ARG A 114 22.47 11.42 5.40
N GLN A 115 21.55 10.91 4.56
CA GLN A 115 21.95 10.21 3.32
C GLN A 115 22.66 11.14 2.32
N ALA A 116 22.27 12.42 2.25
CA ALA A 116 22.93 13.43 1.44
C ALA A 116 24.32 13.81 2.00
N ARG A 117 24.47 13.94 3.32
CA ARG A 117 25.78 14.07 3.99
C ARG A 117 26.70 12.89 3.64
N PHE A 118 26.23 11.65 3.79
CA PHE A 118 26.97 10.45 3.40
C PHE A 118 27.44 10.47 1.94
N LYS A 119 26.52 10.71 0.99
CA LYS A 119 26.82 10.75 -0.45
C LYS A 119 27.90 11.79 -0.74
N ARG A 120 27.76 13.00 -0.18
CA ARG A 120 28.72 14.09 -0.37
C ARG A 120 30.11 13.76 0.17
N ARG A 121 30.20 13.17 1.35
CA ARG A 121 31.48 12.79 2.00
C ARG A 121 32.19 11.68 1.21
N ARG A 122 31.43 10.69 0.71
CA ARG A 122 31.91 9.70 -0.28
C ARG A 122 32.43 10.36 -1.56
N THR A 123 31.69 11.28 -2.17
CA THR A 123 32.12 11.99 -3.40
C THR A 123 33.36 12.87 -3.17
N ARG A 124 33.55 13.43 -1.97
CA ARG A 124 34.78 14.14 -1.57
C ARG A 124 35.98 13.20 -1.33
N GLY A 125 35.81 11.89 -1.40
CA GLY A 125 36.88 10.90 -1.29
C GLY A 125 37.28 10.55 0.15
N GLU A 126 36.43 10.84 1.14
CA GLU A 126 36.69 10.43 2.54
C GLU A 126 36.77 8.90 2.66
N ARG A 127 37.79 8.40 3.35
CA ARG A 127 38.08 6.96 3.52
C ARG A 127 37.91 6.50 4.96
N LEU A 128 36.76 6.80 5.56
CA LEU A 128 36.39 6.29 6.89
C LEU A 128 35.63 4.96 6.78
N PRO A 129 35.56 4.14 7.83
CA PRO A 129 34.80 2.90 7.82
C PRO A 129 33.31 3.17 7.59
N VAL A 130 32.67 2.29 6.83
CA VAL A 130 31.28 2.44 6.38
C VAL A 130 30.35 1.67 7.31
N LEU A 131 29.30 2.30 7.79
CA LEU A 131 28.25 1.69 8.61
C LEU A 131 26.91 1.80 7.89
N VAL A 132 26.02 0.84 8.15
CA VAL A 132 24.58 0.96 7.86
C VAL A 132 23.87 1.09 9.20
N ALA A 133 22.85 1.95 9.30
CA ALA A 133 22.14 2.21 10.55
C ALA A 133 20.62 2.12 10.38
N GLU A 134 20.05 1.11 11.03
CA GLU A 134 18.61 0.85 11.11
C GLU A 134 18.15 0.96 12.57
N GLY A 135 17.01 1.60 12.82
CA GLY A 135 16.44 1.65 14.15
C GLY A 135 15.50 2.80 14.47
N ASP A 136 15.18 2.89 15.76
CA ASP A 136 14.23 3.82 16.37
C ASP A 136 14.83 5.23 16.68
N SER A 137 14.14 6.02 17.50
CA SER A 137 14.52 7.41 17.84
C SER A 137 15.85 7.57 18.59
N TRP A 138 16.50 6.49 19.06
CA TRP A 138 17.88 6.59 19.53
C TRP A 138 18.88 6.70 18.37
N PHE A 139 18.48 6.29 17.16
CA PHE A 139 19.22 6.43 15.91
C PHE A 139 18.61 7.44 14.93
N GLN A 140 17.36 7.87 15.14
CA GLN A 140 16.70 8.92 14.34
C GLN A 140 15.84 9.81 15.25
N PHE A 141 16.43 10.69 16.05
CA PHE A 141 15.69 11.76 16.73
C PHE A 141 15.55 12.94 15.77
N PRO A 142 14.34 13.25 15.25
CA PRO A 142 14.19 14.25 14.19
C PRO A 142 14.59 15.66 14.66
N LEU A 143 15.73 16.14 14.17
CA LEU A 143 16.31 17.49 14.24
C LEU A 143 16.59 18.09 15.63
N LEU A 144 15.84 17.78 16.70
CA LEU A 144 15.92 18.47 18.00
C LEU A 144 17.11 18.08 18.88
N LEU A 145 17.65 16.86 18.72
CA LEU A 145 18.76 16.31 19.49
C LEU A 145 19.80 15.70 18.54
N ASP A 146 21.06 15.72 18.93
CA ASP A 146 22.14 15.03 18.23
C ASP A 146 22.21 13.60 18.79
N ASP A 147 21.57 12.66 18.10
CA ASP A 147 21.42 11.27 18.55
C ASP A 147 22.69 10.42 18.31
N VAL A 148 22.63 9.10 18.58
CA VAL A 148 23.79 8.21 18.42
C VAL A 148 24.41 8.28 17.02
N ILE A 149 23.62 8.42 15.96
CA ILE A 149 24.10 8.48 14.57
C ILE A 149 24.78 9.82 14.29
N ASP A 150 24.23 10.95 14.73
CA ASP A 150 24.89 12.25 14.56
C ASP A 150 26.19 12.35 15.36
N GLN A 151 26.26 11.70 16.54
CA GLN A 151 27.47 11.62 17.36
C GLN A 151 28.55 10.69 16.77
N LEU A 152 28.15 9.70 15.94
CA LEU A 152 29.06 8.79 15.26
C LEU A 152 29.49 9.29 13.87
N ASP A 153 28.69 10.10 13.17
CA ASP A 153 28.97 10.60 11.82
C ASP A 153 30.39 11.19 11.66
N PRO A 154 30.95 12.00 12.59
CA PRO A 154 32.32 12.51 12.41
C PRO A 154 33.40 11.44 12.22
N ALA A 155 33.22 10.23 12.77
CA ALA A 155 34.20 9.14 12.74
C ALA A 155 33.91 8.05 11.68
N TYR A 156 32.70 8.02 11.10
CA TYR A 156 32.24 6.95 10.22
C TYR A 156 31.46 7.51 9.01
N LEU A 157 31.38 6.73 7.93
CA LEU A 157 30.45 7.02 6.83
C LEU A 157 29.18 6.19 7.05
N ILE A 158 28.11 6.82 7.54
CA ILE A 158 26.88 6.10 7.94
C ILE A 158 25.77 6.26 6.89
N TRP A 159 25.32 5.14 6.32
CA TRP A 159 24.09 5.09 5.54
C TRP A 159 22.90 4.80 6.47
N CYS A 160 22.05 5.80 6.70
CA CYS A 160 20.93 5.72 7.64
C CYS A 160 19.62 5.38 6.93
N THR A 161 18.96 4.31 7.38
CA THR A 161 17.58 3.92 7.02
C THR A 161 16.59 4.07 8.18
N SER A 162 17.10 4.25 9.41
CA SER A 162 16.36 4.44 10.67
C SER A 162 15.17 5.42 10.61
N GLU A 163 14.15 5.19 11.44
CA GLU A 163 12.88 5.94 11.50
C GLU A 163 12.35 6.00 12.95
N ALA A 164 12.01 7.18 13.47
CA ALA A 164 11.46 7.30 14.82
C ALA A 164 10.08 6.62 14.91
N GLY A 165 9.83 5.86 15.97
CA GLY A 165 8.56 5.18 16.19
C GLY A 165 8.37 3.87 15.44
N ASP A 166 9.34 3.44 14.63
CA ASP A 166 9.20 2.18 13.90
C ASP A 166 9.29 0.95 14.82
N THR A 167 8.56 -0.11 14.47
CA THR A 167 8.42 -1.31 15.29
C THR A 167 9.33 -2.42 14.81
N LEU A 168 9.80 -3.26 15.73
CA LEU A 168 10.66 -4.40 15.39
C LEU A 168 10.01 -5.31 14.33
N ALA A 169 8.68 -5.44 14.34
CA ALA A 169 7.88 -6.18 13.36
C ALA A 169 8.01 -5.66 11.92
N ARG A 170 8.08 -4.33 11.74
CA ARG A 170 8.21 -3.67 10.44
C ARG A 170 9.65 -3.75 9.95
N MET A 171 10.63 -3.41 10.79
CA MET A 171 12.06 -3.49 10.48
C MET A 171 12.49 -4.88 9.98
N VAL A 172 12.05 -5.98 10.62
CA VAL A 172 12.43 -7.36 10.22
C VAL A 172 11.41 -8.05 9.30
N GLY A 173 10.47 -7.28 8.75
CA GLY A 173 9.39 -7.78 7.90
C GLY A 173 9.82 -8.20 6.49
N LYS A 174 8.85 -8.44 5.61
CA LYS A 174 9.08 -8.92 4.23
C LYS A 174 9.82 -7.93 3.30
N ALA A 175 10.09 -6.70 3.76
CA ALA A 175 10.78 -5.64 3.02
C ALA A 175 11.81 -4.94 3.91
N ALA A 176 12.77 -5.71 4.42
CA ALA A 176 13.80 -5.25 5.35
C ALA A 176 14.84 -4.34 4.66
N GLU A 177 14.61 -3.02 4.68
CA GLU A 177 15.44 -2.01 3.98
C GLU A 177 16.94 -2.09 4.29
N TYR A 178 17.29 -2.52 5.51
CA TYR A 178 18.69 -2.68 5.91
C TYR A 178 19.46 -3.72 5.05
N VAL A 179 18.78 -4.70 4.45
CA VAL A 179 19.44 -5.71 3.59
C VAL A 179 19.95 -5.05 2.31
N ASP A 180 19.10 -4.28 1.62
CA ASP A 180 19.48 -3.56 0.40
C ASP A 180 20.46 -2.42 0.69
N ALA A 181 20.31 -1.77 1.86
CA ALA A 181 21.27 -0.80 2.34
C ALA A 181 22.68 -1.40 2.51
N ILE A 182 22.80 -2.61 3.09
CA ILE A 182 24.08 -3.32 3.21
C ILE A 182 24.60 -3.76 1.84
N ALA A 183 23.73 -4.33 0.99
CA ALA A 183 24.11 -4.81 -0.34
C ALA A 183 24.62 -3.70 -1.27
N SER A 184 24.07 -2.48 -1.13
CA SER A 184 24.47 -1.30 -1.91
C SER A 184 25.76 -0.63 -1.42
N GLN A 185 26.29 -1.00 -0.24
CA GLN A 185 27.56 -0.47 0.27
C GLN A 185 28.76 -1.35 -0.12
N GLU A 186 29.82 -0.70 -0.60
CA GLU A 186 31.12 -1.36 -0.76
C GLU A 186 31.73 -1.68 0.61
N ARG A 187 31.60 -2.95 1.04
CA ARG A 187 32.18 -3.54 2.27
C ARG A 187 31.86 -2.74 3.55
N PRO A 188 30.58 -2.65 3.98
CA PRO A 188 30.24 -2.06 5.28
C PRO A 188 30.86 -2.87 6.42
N LEU A 189 31.40 -2.17 7.42
CA LEU A 189 32.00 -2.73 8.63
C LEU A 189 30.94 -3.42 9.50
N ALA A 190 29.81 -2.74 9.70
CA ALA A 190 28.71 -3.24 10.51
C ALA A 190 27.36 -2.64 10.10
N LEU A 191 26.29 -3.40 10.40
CA LEU A 191 24.95 -2.89 10.62
C LEU A 191 24.83 -2.49 12.10
N LEU A 192 24.50 -1.24 12.38
CA LEU A 192 23.98 -0.80 13.67
C LEU A 192 22.47 -1.07 13.68
N PHE A 193 21.95 -1.66 14.76
CA PHE A 193 20.52 -1.96 14.89
C PHE A 193 19.95 -1.53 16.25
N SER A 194 19.02 -0.56 16.25
CA SER A 194 18.31 -0.07 17.45
C SER A 194 16.81 -0.37 17.40
N ALA A 195 16.33 -1.33 18.18
CA ALA A 195 14.93 -1.72 18.18
C ALA A 195 14.54 -2.41 19.49
N ALA A 196 13.24 -2.69 19.65
CA ALA A 196 12.58 -3.24 20.84
C ALA A 196 12.20 -2.22 21.94
N GLY A 197 12.57 -0.95 21.82
CA GLY A 197 12.04 0.12 22.69
C GLY A 197 10.52 0.27 22.58
N ASN A 198 10.02 0.44 21.36
CA ASN A 198 8.60 0.50 21.03
C ASN A 198 7.83 -0.75 21.49
N ASP A 199 8.42 -1.93 21.33
CA ASP A 199 7.77 -3.20 21.68
C ASP A 199 7.61 -3.41 23.20
N LEU A 200 8.45 -2.78 24.03
CA LEU A 200 8.40 -2.91 25.51
C LEU A 200 7.68 -1.76 26.22
N ILE A 201 7.80 -0.53 25.72
CA ILE A 201 7.36 0.71 26.41
C ILE A 201 6.48 1.60 25.49
N GLY A 202 6.23 1.17 24.26
CA GLY A 202 5.38 1.87 23.30
C GLY A 202 3.88 1.84 23.60
N VAL A 203 3.10 2.09 22.56
CA VAL A 203 1.64 2.01 22.57
C VAL A 203 1.16 0.89 21.65
N GLU A 204 0.08 0.24 22.07
CA GLU A 204 -0.68 -0.72 21.27
C GLU A 204 -1.40 -0.02 20.11
N PRO A 205 -1.89 -0.74 19.08
CA PRO A 205 -2.62 -0.15 17.95
C PRO A 205 -3.90 0.60 18.35
N ASP A 206 -4.46 0.32 19.53
CA ASP A 206 -5.61 1.00 20.12
C ASP A 206 -5.23 2.26 20.93
N GLY A 207 -3.94 2.65 20.94
CA GLY A 207 -3.41 3.79 21.69
C GLY A 207 -3.06 3.48 23.16
N THR A 208 -3.31 2.27 23.64
CA THR A 208 -3.05 1.89 25.04
C THR A 208 -1.54 1.71 25.30
N PRO A 209 -0.94 2.38 26.30
CA PRO A 209 0.44 2.10 26.72
C PRO A 209 0.67 0.62 27.05
N VAL A 210 1.71 0.02 26.47
CA VAL A 210 2.07 -1.40 26.66
C VAL A 210 2.24 -1.76 28.14
N MET A 211 2.68 -0.79 28.96
CA MET A 211 2.80 -0.90 30.42
C MET A 211 1.50 -1.33 31.12
N TYR A 212 0.31 -1.06 30.55
CA TYR A 212 -0.95 -1.55 31.13
C TYR A 212 -1.26 -3.02 30.83
N LYS A 213 -0.58 -3.64 29.86
CA LYS A 213 -0.71 -5.08 29.59
C LYS A 213 0.40 -5.90 30.28
N VAL A 214 1.62 -5.37 30.33
CA VAL A 214 2.79 -6.13 30.83
C VAL A 214 3.06 -6.03 32.33
N LEU A 215 2.56 -4.99 33.02
CA LEU A 215 2.76 -4.82 34.46
C LEU A 215 1.58 -5.32 35.30
N ARG A 216 1.90 -5.99 36.41
CA ARG A 216 0.96 -6.27 37.50
C ARG A 216 0.53 -4.98 38.21
N ASP A 217 -0.64 -5.00 38.85
CA ASP A 217 -1.07 -3.92 39.74
C ASP A 217 -0.22 -3.80 40.99
N PHE A 218 -0.24 -2.62 41.62
CA PHE A 218 0.46 -2.38 42.88
C PHE A 218 0.04 -3.33 44.00
N GLU A 219 0.99 -4.13 44.50
CA GLU A 219 0.82 -4.98 45.67
C GLU A 219 1.90 -4.64 46.72
N PRO A 220 1.52 -4.29 47.98
CA PRO A 220 2.48 -3.88 49.00
C PRO A 220 3.60 -4.90 49.26
N GLY A 221 4.84 -4.42 49.36
CA GLY A 221 6.00 -5.23 49.74
C GLY A 221 6.57 -6.14 48.65
N ARG A 222 6.04 -6.13 47.42
CA ARG A 222 6.60 -6.91 46.31
C ARG A 222 7.87 -6.26 45.73
N PRO A 223 8.89 -7.07 45.36
CA PRO A 223 10.11 -6.56 44.73
C PRO A 223 9.86 -6.17 43.26
N ALA A 224 10.68 -5.28 42.71
CA ALA A 224 10.46 -4.71 41.38
C ALA A 224 10.34 -5.74 40.23
N HIS A 225 11.10 -6.85 40.25
CA HIS A 225 11.02 -7.88 39.21
C HIS A 225 9.67 -8.61 39.18
N TRP A 226 8.98 -8.72 40.32
CA TRP A 226 7.68 -9.42 40.42
C TRP A 226 6.60 -8.75 39.55
N TYR A 227 6.70 -7.44 39.33
CA TYR A 227 5.75 -6.68 38.51
C TYR A 227 5.83 -7.00 37.02
N ILE A 228 6.96 -7.52 36.55
CA ILE A 228 7.21 -7.91 35.14
C ILE A 228 7.21 -9.43 34.94
N GLU A 229 6.97 -10.21 36.00
CA GLU A 229 6.77 -11.65 35.92
C GLU A 229 5.34 -11.94 35.44
N THR A 230 5.01 -11.51 34.23
CA THR A 230 3.71 -11.73 33.59
C THR A 230 3.90 -12.49 32.28
N ASP A 231 2.92 -13.31 31.92
CA ASP A 231 2.94 -14.04 30.65
C ASP A 231 3.02 -13.06 29.47
N ALA A 232 2.28 -11.93 29.54
CA ALA A 232 2.33 -10.86 28.54
C ALA A 232 3.74 -10.23 28.37
N PHE A 233 4.52 -10.07 29.44
CA PHE A 233 5.90 -9.59 29.34
C PHE A 233 6.84 -10.68 28.77
N ALA A 234 6.64 -11.94 29.17
CA ALA A 234 7.41 -13.07 28.66
C ALA A 234 7.16 -13.31 27.16
N GLU A 235 5.90 -13.24 26.72
CA GLU A 235 5.50 -13.30 25.31
C GLU A 235 6.12 -12.18 24.48
N ARG A 236 6.15 -10.94 25.01
CA ARG A 236 6.80 -9.82 24.33
C ARG A 236 8.31 -10.04 24.18
N LEU A 237 9.00 -10.53 25.21
CA LEU A 237 10.42 -10.88 25.11
C LEU A 237 10.66 -12.04 24.13
N ALA A 238 9.77 -13.04 24.08
CA ALA A 238 9.86 -14.13 23.12
C ALA A 238 9.68 -13.64 21.66
N PHE A 239 8.75 -12.70 21.44
CA PHE A 239 8.58 -12.01 20.16
C PHE A 239 9.86 -11.25 19.75
N ILE A 240 10.45 -10.47 20.68
CA ILE A 240 11.70 -9.74 20.44
C ILE A 240 12.86 -10.69 20.13
N GLU A 241 13.01 -11.79 20.87
CA GLU A 241 14.04 -12.80 20.58
C GLU A 241 13.85 -13.43 19.20
N LYS A 242 12.61 -13.78 18.81
CA LYS A 242 12.31 -14.32 17.48
C LYS A 242 12.71 -13.34 16.37
N ALA A 243 12.36 -12.07 16.51
CA ALA A 243 12.66 -11.05 15.51
C ALA A 243 14.17 -10.75 15.39
N TYR A 244 14.90 -10.60 16.50
CA TYR A 244 16.36 -10.48 16.44
C TYR A 244 17.02 -11.73 15.85
N ARG A 245 16.50 -12.95 16.12
CA ARG A 245 17.00 -14.18 15.46
C ARG A 245 16.77 -14.14 13.96
N THR A 246 15.60 -13.72 13.48
CA THR A 246 15.33 -13.54 12.04
C THR A 246 16.30 -12.55 11.39
N LEU A 247 16.54 -11.39 12.02
CA LEU A 247 17.55 -10.40 11.59
C LEU A 247 18.94 -11.04 11.45
N LEU A 248 19.43 -11.67 12.53
CA LEU A 248 20.79 -12.22 12.58
C LEU A 248 20.97 -13.37 11.60
N ASP A 249 20.00 -14.29 11.51
CA ASP A 249 19.97 -15.35 10.50
C ASP A 249 20.00 -14.78 9.07
N THR A 250 19.27 -13.71 8.80
CA THR A 250 19.20 -13.10 7.46
C THR A 250 20.54 -12.51 7.07
N ILE A 251 21.22 -11.81 7.99
CA ILE A 251 22.53 -11.23 7.74
C ILE A 251 23.60 -12.32 7.57
N ASP A 252 23.62 -13.33 8.44
CA ASP A 252 24.57 -14.45 8.35
C ASP A 252 24.35 -15.31 7.08
N ARG A 253 23.12 -15.47 6.59
CA ARG A 253 22.83 -16.18 5.33
C ARG A 253 23.22 -15.36 4.10
N THR A 254 22.84 -14.08 4.05
CA THR A 254 23.00 -13.23 2.86
C THR A 254 24.42 -12.68 2.72
N PHE A 255 25.01 -12.20 3.81
CA PHE A 255 26.33 -11.56 3.80
C PHE A 255 27.42 -12.45 4.39
N GLY A 256 27.07 -13.46 5.19
CA GLY A 256 28.04 -14.26 5.93
C GLY A 256 28.82 -13.42 6.93
N ARG A 257 30.00 -13.89 7.31
CA ARG A 257 30.88 -13.21 8.28
C ARG A 257 31.55 -11.92 7.75
N ARG A 258 31.05 -11.34 6.66
CA ARG A 258 31.59 -10.10 6.04
C ARG A 258 31.14 -8.82 6.73
N VAL A 259 29.98 -8.85 7.38
CA VAL A 259 29.35 -7.69 8.03
C VAL A 259 29.03 -8.09 9.47
N ALA A 260 29.42 -7.27 10.44
CA ALA A 260 28.99 -7.48 11.82
C ALA A 260 27.59 -6.89 12.06
N VAL A 261 26.83 -7.44 12.98
CA VAL A 261 25.60 -6.79 13.49
C VAL A 261 25.87 -6.27 14.89
N VAL A 262 25.60 -5.00 15.13
CA VAL A 262 25.82 -4.32 16.40
C VAL A 262 24.46 -3.96 16.98
N LEU A 263 23.96 -4.80 17.90
CA LEU A 263 22.69 -4.59 18.58
C LEU A 263 22.85 -3.55 19.69
N HIS A 264 22.01 -2.52 19.65
CA HIS A 264 21.90 -1.51 20.68
C HIS A 264 21.13 -2.04 21.90
N GLY A 265 21.74 -2.01 23.08
CA GLY A 265 21.02 -2.11 24.35
C GLY A 265 20.69 -0.72 24.89
N TYR A 266 19.58 -0.58 25.62
CA TYR A 266 19.15 0.69 26.21
C TYR A 266 19.65 0.86 27.66
N ASP A 267 19.68 2.10 28.15
CA ASP A 267 19.95 2.37 29.56
C ASP A 267 18.66 2.33 30.41
N ARG A 268 18.82 2.27 31.73
CA ARG A 268 17.74 2.26 32.73
C ARG A 268 17.10 3.65 32.81
N ALA A 269 16.20 3.91 31.87
CA ALA A 269 15.36 5.10 31.79
C ALA A 269 14.77 5.48 33.16
N ILE A 270 14.69 6.79 33.44
CA ILE A 270 14.25 7.30 34.73
C ILE A 270 12.82 7.84 34.60
N PRO A 271 11.81 7.17 35.20
CA PRO A 271 10.45 7.69 35.27
C PRO A 271 10.41 9.05 35.97
N ALA A 272 9.60 9.96 35.42
CA ALA A 272 9.35 11.26 36.01
C ALA A 272 8.29 11.17 37.10
N GLY A 273 8.39 12.07 38.08
CA GLY A 273 7.43 12.19 39.17
C GLY A 273 7.26 13.62 39.64
N ALA A 274 6.58 13.80 40.77
CA ALA A 274 6.40 15.10 41.39
C ALA A 274 7.77 15.78 41.64
N GLY A 275 7.95 16.98 41.09
CA GLY A 275 9.19 17.75 41.23
C GLY A 275 10.30 17.45 40.20
N ASP A 276 10.08 16.55 39.22
CA ASP A 276 11.09 16.24 38.21
C ASP A 276 11.55 17.51 37.44
N PRO A 277 12.87 17.70 37.22
CA PRO A 277 13.42 18.92 36.61
C PRO A 277 13.28 18.98 35.09
N ARG A 278 13.03 17.86 34.39
CA ARG A 278 12.95 17.84 32.92
C ARG A 278 11.78 18.66 32.40
N ARG A 279 11.96 19.32 31.26
CA ARG A 279 10.94 20.14 30.59
C ARG A 279 10.97 19.86 29.07
N PRO A 280 10.70 18.61 28.63
CA PRO A 280 10.47 18.37 27.23
C PRO A 280 9.28 19.21 26.77
N TRP A 281 9.39 19.73 25.55
CA TRP A 281 8.40 20.59 24.90
C TRP A 281 7.67 19.84 23.78
N TRP A 282 8.14 18.62 23.48
CA TRP A 282 7.51 17.61 22.61
C TRP A 282 6.75 16.53 23.37
N ALA A 283 6.72 16.56 24.71
CA ALA A 283 6.03 15.57 25.55
C ALA A 283 5.61 16.18 26.89
N ALA A 284 4.56 15.64 27.50
CA ALA A 284 4.29 15.84 28.93
C ALA A 284 5.37 15.15 29.78
N ARG A 285 5.62 15.66 30.99
CA ARG A 285 6.81 15.29 31.77
C ARG A 285 6.86 13.81 32.18
N ASP A 286 5.71 13.22 32.45
CA ASP A 286 5.50 11.85 32.94
C ASP A 286 4.64 11.01 31.96
N GLN A 287 4.68 11.35 30.67
CA GLN A 287 3.75 10.81 29.66
C GLN A 287 3.90 9.29 29.43
N TRP A 288 5.12 8.74 29.56
CA TRP A 288 5.51 7.43 29.04
C TRP A 288 5.74 6.38 30.13
N LEU A 289 6.35 6.75 31.26
CA LEU A 289 6.71 5.82 32.34
C LEU A 289 6.01 6.16 33.65
N GLY A 290 6.25 7.36 34.18
CA GLY A 290 5.80 7.78 35.51
C GLY A 290 4.27 7.84 35.63
N GLY A 291 3.61 8.47 34.67
CA GLY A 291 2.16 8.61 34.61
C GLY A 291 1.45 7.25 34.50
N PRO A 292 1.77 6.39 33.51
CA PRO A 292 1.21 5.05 33.41
C PRO A 292 1.39 4.20 34.68
N MET A 293 2.59 4.17 35.28
CA MET A 293 2.81 3.43 36.54
C MET A 293 1.99 4.02 37.70
N THR A 294 1.91 5.35 37.80
CA THR A 294 1.10 6.03 38.83
C THR A 294 -0.39 5.70 38.68
N ARG A 295 -0.92 5.59 37.45
CA ARG A 295 -2.31 5.15 37.21
C ARG A 295 -2.57 3.70 37.63
N ARG A 296 -1.55 2.82 37.60
CA ARG A 296 -1.57 1.48 38.23
C ARG A 296 -1.34 1.48 39.75
N ARG A 297 -1.36 2.65 40.39
CA ARG A 297 -1.07 2.89 41.82
C ARG A 297 0.38 2.59 42.24
N ILE A 298 1.29 2.38 41.27
CA ILE A 298 2.73 2.24 41.50
C ILE A 298 3.34 3.65 41.50
N ALA A 299 3.24 4.34 42.64
CA ALA A 299 3.61 5.75 42.78
C ALA A 299 4.99 6.01 43.44
N ASP A 300 5.62 5.00 44.04
CA ASP A 300 6.96 5.15 44.65
C ASP A 300 8.04 5.27 43.54
N PRO A 301 8.80 6.38 43.47
CA PRO A 301 9.84 6.56 42.45
C PRO A 301 10.96 5.52 42.54
N ALA A 302 11.26 4.97 43.72
CA ALA A 302 12.29 3.93 43.86
C ALA A 302 11.82 2.61 43.23
N LEU A 303 10.57 2.19 43.51
CA LEU A 303 9.94 1.04 42.87
C LEU A 303 9.79 1.22 41.36
N GLN A 304 9.30 2.36 40.88
CA GLN A 304 9.17 2.65 39.44
C GLN A 304 10.51 2.49 38.70
N ARG A 305 11.59 3.08 39.23
CA ARG A 305 12.95 2.90 38.69
C ARG A 305 13.41 1.45 38.72
N GLY A 306 13.10 0.72 39.80
CA GLY A 306 13.40 -0.70 39.92
C GLY A 306 12.70 -1.55 38.84
N ILE A 307 11.45 -1.23 38.50
CA ILE A 307 10.67 -1.96 37.49
C ILE A 307 11.28 -1.73 36.11
N VAL A 308 11.55 -0.47 35.74
CA VAL A 308 12.21 -0.15 34.46
C VAL A 308 13.60 -0.77 34.38
N ALA A 309 14.38 -0.71 35.45
CA ALA A 309 15.67 -1.41 35.54
C ALA A 309 15.52 -2.92 35.25
N ALA A 310 14.55 -3.59 35.86
CA ALA A 310 14.29 -5.00 35.63
C ALA A 310 13.87 -5.30 34.18
N MET A 311 13.06 -4.45 33.54
CA MET A 311 12.69 -4.61 32.12
C MET A 311 13.92 -4.53 31.20
N ILE A 312 14.72 -3.48 31.37
CA ILE A 312 15.95 -3.24 30.59
C ILE A 312 16.99 -4.33 30.84
N ASP A 313 17.13 -4.81 32.07
CA ASP A 313 18.06 -5.89 32.40
C ASP A 313 17.66 -7.24 31.79
N ARG A 314 16.35 -7.51 31.61
CA ARG A 314 15.85 -8.69 30.89
C ARG A 314 16.12 -8.61 29.38
N LEU A 315 15.91 -7.44 28.76
CA LEU A 315 16.26 -7.20 27.35
C LEU A 315 17.78 -7.32 27.12
N GLY A 316 18.59 -6.71 27.99
CA GLY A 316 20.06 -6.80 27.91
C GLY A 316 20.57 -8.23 28.04
N ALA A 317 19.96 -9.05 28.91
CA ALA A 317 20.29 -10.47 29.02
C ALA A 317 19.84 -11.31 27.82
N LEU A 318 18.73 -10.95 27.16
CA LEU A 318 18.29 -11.57 25.90
C LEU A 318 19.30 -11.27 24.78
N GLN A 319 19.69 -10.01 24.59
CA GLN A 319 20.69 -9.60 23.61
C GLN A 319 22.05 -10.28 23.85
N ALA A 320 22.50 -10.39 25.10
CA ALA A 320 23.76 -11.08 25.44
C ALA A 320 23.77 -12.56 25.02
N ARG A 321 22.62 -13.26 25.10
CA ARG A 321 22.46 -14.64 24.60
C ARG A 321 22.51 -14.76 23.07
N LEU A 322 22.31 -13.66 22.34
CA LEU A 322 22.41 -13.63 20.88
C LEU A 322 23.82 -13.19 20.43
N CYS A 323 24.40 -12.17 21.07
CA CYS A 323 25.62 -11.49 20.64
C CYS A 323 26.92 -12.23 21.03
N GLY A 324 27.25 -13.29 20.27
CA GLY A 324 28.45 -14.12 20.47
C GLY A 324 29.80 -13.45 20.14
N GLY A 325 29.79 -12.24 19.56
CA GLY A 325 31.00 -11.47 19.25
C GLY A 325 31.73 -10.96 20.49
N ASN A 326 30.99 -10.48 21.49
CA ASN A 326 31.54 -10.00 22.78
C ASN A 326 30.92 -10.65 24.03
N ASN A 327 29.98 -11.59 23.88
CA ASN A 327 29.47 -12.41 24.99
C ASN A 327 29.81 -13.90 24.78
N ALA A 328 30.55 -14.48 25.71
CA ALA A 328 30.89 -15.91 25.66
C ALA A 328 29.62 -16.77 25.74
N GLY A 329 29.40 -17.62 24.74
CA GLY A 329 28.20 -18.47 24.62
C GLY A 329 27.00 -17.83 23.91
N GLY A 330 27.13 -16.60 23.39
CA GLY A 330 26.11 -16.00 22.53
C GLY A 330 25.95 -16.76 21.19
N ALA A 331 24.72 -16.85 20.69
CA ALA A 331 24.36 -17.72 19.57
C ALA A 331 25.00 -17.34 18.21
N PHE A 332 25.28 -16.05 17.97
CA PHE A 332 25.75 -15.51 16.70
C PHE A 332 27.14 -14.87 16.83
N PRO A 333 28.23 -15.49 16.34
CA PRO A 333 29.61 -14.97 16.44
C PRO A 333 29.86 -13.66 15.67
N THR A 334 28.92 -13.24 14.83
CA THR A 334 28.93 -12.00 14.04
C THR A 334 28.14 -10.88 14.70
N ALA A 335 27.36 -11.19 15.73
CA ALA A 335 26.55 -10.24 16.48
C ALA A 335 27.26 -9.73 17.75
N TRP A 336 27.23 -8.43 17.96
CA TRP A 336 27.90 -7.71 19.04
C TRP A 336 26.87 -6.88 19.79
N GLN A 337 26.96 -6.83 21.12
CA GLN A 337 26.07 -6.03 21.95
C GLN A 337 26.76 -4.75 22.38
N VAL A 338 26.08 -3.60 22.23
CA VAL A 338 26.46 -2.37 22.91
C VAL A 338 25.66 -2.29 24.20
N ASP A 339 26.25 -2.76 25.30
CA ASP A 339 25.65 -2.59 26.63
C ASP A 339 25.93 -1.17 27.14
N VAL A 340 24.87 -0.37 27.22
CA VAL A 340 24.94 1.02 27.69
C VAL A 340 24.47 1.16 29.14
N ARG A 341 24.00 0.09 29.80
CA ARG A 341 23.35 0.17 31.12
C ARG A 341 24.27 0.79 32.19
N GLY A 342 23.81 1.84 32.85
CA GLY A 342 24.57 2.62 33.82
C GLY A 342 25.48 3.70 33.22
N THR A 343 25.28 4.09 31.96
CA THR A 343 26.01 5.17 31.28
C THR A 343 25.36 6.54 31.52
N LEU A 344 24.08 6.59 31.88
CA LEU A 344 23.23 7.78 32.08
C LEU A 344 22.59 7.81 33.49
N PRO A 345 23.37 7.83 34.57
CA PRO A 345 22.88 7.64 35.95
C PRO A 345 22.10 8.85 36.53
N ALA A 346 22.24 10.06 35.97
CA ALA A 346 21.62 11.27 36.50
C ALA A 346 20.40 11.70 35.68
N VAL A 347 19.39 12.29 36.32
CA VAL A 347 18.18 12.79 35.62
C VAL A 347 18.52 13.85 34.57
N THR A 348 19.59 14.63 34.79
CA THR A 348 20.14 15.62 33.84
C THR A 348 20.74 15.01 32.58
N ASP A 349 20.96 13.69 32.55
CA ASP A 349 21.46 12.97 31.38
C ASP A 349 20.35 12.69 30.34
N TRP A 350 19.09 12.93 30.71
CA TRP A 350 17.89 12.61 29.95
C TRP A 350 17.11 13.89 29.59
N ALA A 351 16.69 14.01 28.33
CA ALA A 351 15.87 15.11 27.84
C ALA A 351 14.38 14.93 28.21
N ASP A 352 13.89 13.69 28.13
CA ASP A 352 12.57 13.27 28.60
C ASP A 352 12.67 11.95 29.40
N GLU A 353 11.60 11.16 29.50
CA GLU A 353 11.62 9.87 30.21
C GLU A 353 12.40 8.75 29.50
N LEU A 354 12.59 8.83 28.18
CA LEU A 354 13.08 7.75 27.31
C LEU A 354 14.33 8.12 26.51
N HIS A 355 14.59 9.42 26.30
CA HIS A 355 15.65 9.91 25.43
C HIS A 355 16.74 10.64 26.22
N PRO A 356 18.03 10.32 25.99
CA PRO A 356 19.17 11.10 26.46
C PRO A 356 19.14 12.56 25.97
N THR A 357 19.88 13.44 26.63
CA THR A 357 20.29 14.73 26.02
C THR A 357 21.36 14.48 24.93
N SER A 358 21.69 15.47 24.08
CA SER A 358 22.82 15.31 23.12
C SER A 358 24.13 14.90 23.82
N ASP A 359 24.44 15.44 25.01
CA ASP A 359 25.61 15.01 25.81
C ASP A 359 25.46 13.58 26.35
N GLY A 360 24.23 13.16 26.64
CA GLY A 360 23.89 11.77 26.96
C GLY A 360 24.12 10.83 25.78
N PHE A 361 23.61 11.17 24.60
CA PHE A 361 23.87 10.45 23.36
C PHE A 361 25.36 10.41 23.03
N ALA A 362 26.13 11.48 23.27
CA ALA A 362 27.58 11.48 23.13
C ALA A 362 28.28 10.46 24.06
N ARG A 363 27.76 10.22 25.27
CA ARG A 363 28.25 9.13 26.15
C ARG A 363 27.88 7.74 25.63
N VAL A 364 26.66 7.58 25.09
CA VAL A 364 26.20 6.34 24.45
C VAL A 364 27.04 6.02 23.22
N ALA A 365 27.29 6.99 22.33
CA ALA A 365 28.11 6.83 21.14
C ALA A 365 29.56 6.39 21.46
N ARG A 366 30.12 6.77 22.62
CA ARG A 366 31.42 6.25 23.07
C ARG A 366 31.40 4.74 23.39
N ARG A 367 30.25 4.18 23.80
CA ARG A 367 30.07 2.71 23.92
C ARG A 367 30.05 2.03 22.55
N PHE A 368 29.36 2.64 21.58
CA PHE A 368 29.38 2.17 20.19
C PHE A 368 30.80 2.20 19.60
N GLN A 369 31.54 3.29 19.78
CA GLN A 369 32.92 3.43 19.28
C GLN A 369 33.85 2.34 19.83
N ALA A 370 33.73 1.98 21.11
CA ALA A 370 34.50 0.89 21.70
C ALA A 370 34.19 -0.46 21.02
N VAL A 371 32.91 -0.82 20.90
CA VAL A 371 32.48 -2.07 20.24
C VAL A 371 32.86 -2.08 18.75
N LEU A 372 32.75 -0.95 18.06
CA LEU A 372 33.12 -0.82 16.65
C LEU A 372 34.64 -0.93 16.42
N ALA A 373 35.47 -0.52 17.38
CA ALA A 373 36.91 -0.73 17.34
C ALA A 373 37.25 -2.23 17.45
N ASP A 374 36.60 -2.96 18.37
CA ASP A 374 36.76 -4.42 18.49
C ASP A 374 36.27 -5.15 17.23
N VAL A 375 35.14 -4.71 16.66
CA VAL A 375 34.62 -5.23 15.38
C VAL A 375 35.61 -5.01 14.23
N ALA A 376 36.27 -3.85 14.16
CA ALA A 376 37.26 -3.52 13.13
C ALA A 376 38.59 -4.27 13.31
N ALA A 377 38.91 -4.72 14.53
CA ALA A 377 40.12 -5.50 14.84
C ALA A 377 40.00 -7.00 14.47
N ARG A 378 38.86 -7.45 13.95
CA ARG A 378 38.61 -8.87 13.61
C ARG A 378 39.37 -9.27 12.35
N ASP A 379 40.19 -10.31 12.47
CA ASP A 379 40.83 -10.95 11.31
C ASP A 379 39.80 -11.81 10.55
N VAL A 380 39.48 -11.43 9.31
CA VAL A 380 38.47 -12.11 8.47
C VAL A 380 39.19 -12.74 7.26
N PRO A 381 39.41 -14.06 7.25
CA PRO A 381 40.08 -14.73 6.13
C PRO A 381 39.29 -14.58 4.83
N ALA A 382 39.87 -13.91 3.84
CA ALA A 382 39.29 -13.77 2.52
C ALA A 382 39.25 -15.15 1.82
N ARG A 383 38.05 -15.69 1.62
CA ARG A 383 37.86 -16.93 0.85
C ARG A 383 37.70 -16.58 -0.63
N PRO A 384 38.43 -17.23 -1.57
CA PRO A 384 38.36 -16.89 -2.98
C PRO A 384 37.02 -17.28 -3.62
N VAL A 385 36.60 -16.49 -4.60
CA VAL A 385 35.41 -16.73 -5.42
C VAL A 385 35.57 -18.05 -6.20
N PRO A 386 34.59 -18.98 -6.20
CA PRO A 386 34.70 -20.21 -6.96
C PRO A 386 34.55 -19.93 -8.47
N VAL A 387 35.62 -20.14 -9.23
CA VAL A 387 35.52 -20.33 -10.68
C VAL A 387 34.89 -21.69 -10.94
N ARG A 388 33.86 -21.76 -11.79
CA ARG A 388 33.22 -23.02 -12.20
C ARG A 388 34.24 -23.95 -12.88
N ALA A 389 34.62 -25.03 -12.21
CA ALA A 389 35.33 -26.15 -12.81
C ALA A 389 34.33 -27.16 -13.41
N ARG A 390 34.72 -27.83 -14.50
CA ARG A 390 33.92 -28.90 -15.14
C ARG A 390 34.25 -30.25 -14.51
N GLY A 391 33.21 -31.08 -14.36
CA GLY A 391 33.30 -32.55 -14.32
C GLY A 391 33.51 -33.18 -12.94
N SER A 392 32.53 -33.97 -12.50
CA SER A 392 32.58 -35.45 -12.54
C SER A 392 31.33 -36.05 -11.88
N GLU A 393 30.71 -37.03 -12.52
CA GLU A 393 29.59 -37.82 -11.94
C GLU A 393 30.06 -38.70 -10.76
N PRO A 394 29.17 -39.01 -9.81
CA PRO A 394 29.26 -40.21 -8.97
C PRO A 394 28.14 -41.21 -9.29
N GLU A 395 28.46 -42.50 -9.18
CA GLU A 395 27.63 -43.64 -9.58
C GLU A 395 26.42 -43.91 -8.67
N ALA A 396 25.52 -44.77 -9.17
CA ALA A 396 24.27 -45.15 -8.53
C ALA A 396 24.45 -45.95 -7.22
N GLY A 397 23.79 -45.49 -6.15
CA GLY A 397 23.55 -46.24 -4.92
C GLY A 397 22.10 -46.74 -4.85
N THR A 398 21.90 -48.02 -4.53
CA THR A 398 20.59 -48.68 -4.45
C THR A 398 19.71 -48.12 -3.32
N PRO A 399 18.40 -47.87 -3.52
CA PRO A 399 17.53 -47.37 -2.45
C PRO A 399 17.20 -48.45 -1.40
N PRO A 400 17.05 -48.08 -0.11
CA PRO A 400 16.53 -48.97 0.91
C PRO A 400 15.01 -49.18 0.75
N THR A 401 14.54 -50.38 1.05
CA THR A 401 13.12 -50.77 0.97
C THR A 401 12.31 -50.22 2.15
N THR A 402 11.33 -49.36 1.86
CA THR A 402 10.31 -48.89 2.81
C THR A 402 9.20 -49.94 2.98
N PRO A 403 8.69 -50.23 4.20
CA PRO A 403 7.61 -51.20 4.38
C PRO A 403 6.26 -50.65 3.93
N ALA A 404 5.46 -51.51 3.29
CA ALA A 404 4.09 -51.18 2.88
C ALA A 404 3.15 -51.12 4.08
N PHE A 405 2.43 -50.01 4.24
CA PHE A 405 1.28 -49.92 5.14
C PHE A 405 0.00 -50.27 4.36
N SER A 406 -0.63 -51.38 4.73
CA SER A 406 -1.97 -51.75 4.26
C SER A 406 -3.04 -50.90 4.95
N ALA A 407 -3.96 -50.32 4.19
CA ALA A 407 -5.13 -49.64 4.74
C ALA A 407 -6.01 -50.63 5.54
N PRO A 408 -6.56 -50.23 6.71
CA PRO A 408 -7.53 -51.05 7.44
C PRO A 408 -8.89 -51.08 6.72
N PRO A 409 -9.68 -52.15 6.88
CA PRO A 409 -10.99 -52.27 6.22
C PRO A 409 -12.03 -51.30 6.81
N ARG A 410 -12.98 -50.87 5.97
CA ARG A 410 -14.18 -50.14 6.40
C ARG A 410 -15.22 -51.13 6.93
N ASP A 411 -15.54 -51.05 8.22
CA ASP A 411 -16.77 -51.60 8.78
C ASP A 411 -17.84 -50.49 8.92
N PRO A 412 -19.15 -50.82 8.83
CA PRO A 412 -20.23 -49.83 8.78
C PRO A 412 -20.85 -49.49 10.15
N GLU A 413 -21.46 -48.30 10.20
CA GLU A 413 -22.49 -47.85 11.17
C GLU A 413 -22.15 -47.80 12.68
N THR A 414 -22.12 -46.60 13.25
CA THR A 414 -23.24 -46.04 14.07
C THR A 414 -22.84 -44.73 14.77
N ALA A 415 -23.39 -43.61 14.30
CA ALA A 415 -23.50 -42.36 15.07
C ALA A 415 -24.68 -41.56 14.49
N GLY A 416 -25.58 -41.06 15.35
CA GLY A 416 -26.82 -40.43 14.89
C GLY A 416 -26.57 -39.15 14.11
N SER A 417 -26.85 -39.16 12.80
CA SER A 417 -26.91 -37.98 11.96
C SER A 417 -28.34 -37.46 11.90
N ASP A 418 -28.55 -36.16 12.17
CA ASP A 418 -29.76 -35.47 11.74
C ASP A 418 -29.91 -35.66 10.23
N VAL A 419 -31.00 -36.29 9.81
CA VAL A 419 -31.24 -36.59 8.39
C VAL A 419 -31.60 -35.28 7.68
N VAL A 420 -30.61 -34.68 7.03
CA VAL A 420 -30.80 -33.62 6.03
C VAL A 420 -31.41 -34.28 4.80
N THR A 421 -32.55 -33.78 4.32
CA THR A 421 -33.05 -34.17 2.99
C THR A 421 -32.25 -33.45 1.91
N PRO A 422 -31.76 -34.16 0.89
CA PRO A 422 -31.09 -33.53 -0.24
C PRO A 422 -31.99 -32.48 -0.90
N ILE A 423 -31.43 -31.29 -1.09
CA ILE A 423 -31.92 -30.34 -2.09
C ILE A 423 -31.31 -30.78 -3.44
N GLN A 424 -32.04 -30.60 -4.53
CA GLN A 424 -31.52 -30.95 -5.85
C GLN A 424 -30.32 -30.03 -6.19
N ASP A 425 -29.22 -30.60 -6.69
CA ASP A 425 -28.06 -29.79 -7.08
C ASP A 425 -28.49 -28.71 -8.11
N PRO A 426 -28.09 -27.44 -7.94
CA PRO A 426 -28.43 -26.39 -8.88
C PRO A 426 -27.80 -26.69 -10.26
N PRO A 427 -28.46 -26.32 -11.37
CA PRO A 427 -27.92 -26.52 -12.70
C PRO A 427 -26.63 -25.70 -12.89
N PHE A 428 -25.76 -26.19 -13.77
CA PHE A 428 -24.63 -25.39 -14.26
C PHE A 428 -25.14 -24.18 -15.03
N LEU A 429 -24.43 -23.07 -14.91
CA LEU A 429 -24.64 -21.87 -15.72
C LEU A 429 -24.14 -22.06 -17.16
N ARG A 430 -23.22 -23.01 -17.39
CA ARG A 430 -22.73 -23.37 -18.73
C ARG A 430 -22.29 -24.84 -18.81
N GLU A 431 -22.45 -25.49 -19.97
CA GLU A 431 -21.86 -26.81 -20.20
C GLU A 431 -20.32 -26.75 -20.14
N PRO A 432 -19.66 -27.61 -19.34
CA PRO A 432 -18.20 -27.59 -19.19
C PRO A 432 -17.52 -28.27 -20.37
N SER A 433 -16.41 -27.70 -20.86
CA SER A 433 -15.66 -28.24 -21.99
C SER A 433 -14.16 -28.18 -21.78
N THR A 434 -13.47 -29.28 -22.06
CA THR A 434 -12.00 -29.35 -22.15
C THR A 434 -11.46 -29.07 -23.56
N GLU A 435 -12.31 -28.84 -24.56
CA GLU A 435 -11.88 -28.59 -25.95
C GLU A 435 -11.75 -27.11 -26.28
N VAL A 436 -12.47 -26.25 -25.54
CA VAL A 436 -12.41 -24.79 -25.67
C VAL A 436 -11.12 -24.27 -24.99
N PRO A 437 -10.40 -23.31 -25.60
CA PRO A 437 -9.28 -22.64 -24.94
C PRO A 437 -9.81 -21.71 -23.81
N PRO A 438 -8.99 -21.42 -22.77
CA PRO A 438 -9.38 -20.48 -21.72
C PRO A 438 -9.90 -19.15 -22.29
N PHE A 439 -11.01 -18.64 -21.73
CA PHE A 439 -11.72 -17.44 -22.18
C PHE A 439 -12.29 -17.50 -23.62
N GLY A 440 -12.49 -18.70 -24.17
CA GLY A 440 -13.08 -18.90 -25.51
C GLY A 440 -14.50 -18.36 -25.67
N ASP A 441 -15.16 -17.95 -24.59
CA ASP A 441 -16.49 -17.31 -24.57
C ASP A 441 -16.49 -15.85 -25.03
N LEU A 442 -15.32 -15.22 -25.09
CA LEU A 442 -15.11 -13.85 -25.56
C LEU A 442 -14.77 -13.74 -27.07
N ALA A 443 -14.81 -14.87 -27.79
CA ALA A 443 -14.32 -15.03 -29.17
C ALA A 443 -14.60 -13.82 -30.11
N GLY A 444 -13.52 -13.22 -30.63
CA GLY A 444 -13.57 -12.13 -31.61
C GLY A 444 -13.84 -10.72 -31.05
N ALA A 445 -14.25 -10.60 -29.78
CA ALA A 445 -14.50 -9.34 -29.08
C ALA A 445 -13.82 -9.27 -27.70
N ALA A 446 -12.73 -10.03 -27.54
CA ALA A 446 -11.95 -10.06 -26.32
C ALA A 446 -11.31 -8.69 -26.03
N PRO A 447 -11.18 -8.29 -24.75
CA PRO A 447 -10.59 -7.01 -24.35
C PRO A 447 -9.05 -7.03 -24.34
N VAL A 448 -8.43 -8.12 -24.79
CA VAL A 448 -6.98 -8.41 -24.87
C VAL A 448 -6.72 -9.24 -26.12
N ASP A 449 -5.53 -9.11 -26.72
CA ASP A 449 -5.26 -9.69 -28.05
C ASP A 449 -5.24 -11.23 -28.05
N ASP A 450 -4.56 -11.86 -27.08
CA ASP A 450 -4.61 -13.31 -26.81
C ASP A 450 -4.75 -13.57 -25.29
N PRO A 451 -5.97 -13.81 -24.77
CA PRO A 451 -6.20 -14.07 -23.35
C PRO A 451 -5.47 -15.30 -22.81
N ALA A 452 -5.29 -16.33 -23.63
CA ALA A 452 -4.65 -17.58 -23.23
C ALA A 452 -3.11 -17.43 -23.18
N HIS A 453 -2.53 -16.60 -24.05
CA HIS A 453 -1.12 -16.23 -23.97
C HIS A 453 -0.84 -15.26 -22.82
N MET A 454 -1.74 -14.30 -22.58
CA MET A 454 -1.65 -13.40 -21.44
C MET A 454 -1.64 -14.14 -20.11
N LEU A 455 -2.52 -15.14 -19.94
CA LEU A 455 -2.54 -16.06 -18.80
C LEU A 455 -1.18 -16.77 -18.61
N ARG A 456 -0.62 -17.35 -19.68
CA ARG A 456 0.73 -17.94 -19.66
C ARG A 456 1.78 -16.91 -19.23
N GLY A 457 1.76 -15.70 -19.79
CA GLY A 457 2.71 -14.61 -19.49
C GLY A 457 2.83 -14.26 -18.01
N PHE A 458 1.71 -14.25 -17.28
CA PHE A 458 1.72 -14.07 -15.82
C PHE A 458 2.35 -15.24 -15.04
N ARG A 459 2.58 -16.40 -15.69
CA ARG A 459 3.25 -17.59 -15.15
C ARG A 459 4.70 -17.79 -15.65
N THR A 460 5.08 -17.34 -16.85
CA THR A 460 6.37 -17.68 -17.54
C THR A 460 7.66 -17.20 -16.87
N LEU A 461 7.63 -16.52 -15.70
CA LEU A 461 8.84 -16.05 -14.99
C LEU A 461 9.49 -17.12 -14.10
N ARG A 462 9.34 -18.40 -14.42
CA ARG A 462 9.95 -19.53 -13.69
C ARG A 462 11.22 -20.01 -14.41
N VAL A 463 12.32 -20.15 -13.65
CA VAL A 463 13.64 -20.57 -14.17
C VAL A 463 13.84 -22.09 -14.13
N GLU A 464 13.08 -22.78 -13.30
CA GLU A 464 13.14 -24.24 -13.10
C GLU A 464 12.06 -24.96 -13.94
N ALA A 465 12.37 -26.14 -14.47
CA ALA A 465 11.45 -26.95 -15.25
C ALA A 465 10.96 -28.17 -14.44
N ALA A 466 9.64 -28.35 -14.35
CA ALA A 466 9.03 -29.52 -13.71
C ALA A 466 9.07 -30.76 -14.64
N VAL A 467 9.19 -31.95 -14.04
CA VAL A 467 9.05 -33.23 -14.75
C VAL A 467 7.63 -33.74 -14.55
N GLY A 468 6.75 -33.52 -15.53
CA GLY A 468 5.32 -33.85 -15.43
C GLY A 468 4.52 -32.78 -14.67
N ARG A 469 3.46 -33.19 -13.96
CA ARG A 469 2.62 -32.31 -13.12
C ARG A 469 3.39 -31.90 -11.86
N GLU A 470 3.54 -30.59 -11.64
CA GLU A 470 4.13 -30.08 -10.40
C GLU A 470 3.12 -30.22 -9.24
N VAL A 471 3.36 -31.21 -8.37
CA VAL A 471 2.55 -31.49 -7.17
C VAL A 471 3.15 -30.89 -5.89
N THR A 472 4.11 -29.99 -6.03
CA THR A 472 4.82 -29.35 -4.90
C THR A 472 4.27 -27.95 -4.62
N ALA A 473 3.71 -27.76 -3.42
CA ALA A 473 3.32 -26.44 -2.93
C ALA A 473 4.38 -25.85 -1.98
N PRO A 474 4.55 -24.51 -1.91
CA PRO A 474 5.37 -23.87 -0.89
C PRO A 474 4.86 -24.22 0.51
N ALA A 475 5.74 -24.55 1.46
CA ALA A 475 5.35 -24.93 2.82
C ALA A 475 4.50 -23.86 3.55
N ALA A 476 4.65 -22.59 3.16
CA ALA A 476 3.82 -21.48 3.66
C ALA A 476 2.32 -21.62 3.32
N LEU A 477 1.96 -22.33 2.24
CA LEU A 477 0.57 -22.58 1.86
C LEU A 477 -0.20 -23.29 2.99
N VAL A 478 0.43 -24.24 3.69
CA VAL A 478 -0.21 -24.96 4.80
C VAL A 478 -0.63 -24.00 5.91
N ALA A 479 0.20 -23.00 6.23
CA ALA A 479 -0.15 -21.97 7.20
C ALA A 479 -1.28 -21.06 6.68
N ILE A 480 -1.23 -20.65 5.41
CA ILE A 480 -2.28 -19.83 4.78
C ILE A 480 -3.63 -20.56 4.80
N LEU A 481 -3.69 -21.83 4.36
CA LEU A 481 -4.91 -22.64 4.41
C LEU A 481 -5.39 -22.86 5.86
N ALA A 482 -4.48 -23.01 6.82
CA ALA A 482 -4.80 -23.10 8.25
C ALA A 482 -5.29 -21.78 8.88
N GLU A 483 -5.02 -20.63 8.25
CA GLU A 483 -5.65 -19.34 8.56
C GLU A 483 -7.02 -19.23 7.87
N ARG A 484 -7.10 -19.47 6.55
CA ARG A 484 -8.33 -19.38 5.75
C ARG A 484 -9.45 -20.27 6.28
N ARG A 485 -9.14 -21.50 6.71
CA ARG A 485 -10.14 -22.43 7.28
C ARG A 485 -10.94 -21.84 8.45
N ARG A 486 -10.38 -20.88 9.20
CA ARG A 486 -11.01 -20.32 10.41
C ARG A 486 -12.22 -19.47 10.04
N ALA A 487 -12.14 -18.76 8.92
CA ALA A 487 -13.21 -17.92 8.37
C ALA A 487 -14.32 -18.72 7.67
N VAL A 488 -14.15 -20.03 7.45
CA VAL A 488 -15.15 -20.91 6.83
C VAL A 488 -16.10 -21.47 7.88
N VAL A 489 -17.39 -21.48 7.56
CA VAL A 489 -18.50 -21.80 8.48
C VAL A 489 -19.49 -22.79 7.87
N ARG A 490 -20.18 -23.53 8.74
CA ARG A 490 -21.39 -24.27 8.37
C ARG A 490 -22.60 -23.34 8.51
N ILE A 491 -23.45 -23.31 7.49
CA ILE A 491 -24.75 -22.63 7.53
C ILE A 491 -25.83 -23.70 7.58
N THR A 492 -26.76 -23.58 8.50
CA THR A 492 -27.97 -24.42 8.56
C THR A 492 -29.20 -23.54 8.35
N ALA A 493 -30.00 -23.82 7.34
CA ALA A 493 -31.16 -23.02 6.93
C ALA A 493 -32.47 -23.85 6.95
N ARG A 494 -33.61 -23.17 7.03
CA ARG A 494 -34.96 -23.76 7.16
C ARG A 494 -35.99 -22.86 6.48
N GLY A 495 -37.12 -23.44 6.06
CA GLY A 495 -38.25 -22.71 5.47
C GLY A 495 -38.48 -23.08 4.00
N THR A 496 -38.76 -22.07 3.17
CA THR A 496 -38.95 -22.24 1.73
C THR A 496 -37.63 -22.04 0.99
N ASP A 497 -37.22 -23.03 0.21
CA ASP A 497 -35.97 -22.99 -0.57
C ASP A 497 -36.07 -22.12 -1.83
N TYR A 498 -35.02 -22.11 -2.65
CA TYR A 498 -34.95 -21.35 -3.90
C TYR A 498 -35.88 -21.90 -5.00
N GLU A 499 -36.35 -23.14 -4.90
CA GLU A 499 -37.35 -23.73 -5.82
C GLU A 499 -38.78 -23.32 -5.45
N GLY A 500 -38.97 -22.60 -4.33
CA GLY A 500 -40.28 -22.25 -3.79
C GLY A 500 -40.92 -23.37 -2.96
N ILE A 501 -40.15 -24.41 -2.61
CA ILE A 501 -40.62 -25.60 -1.90
C ILE A 501 -40.40 -25.41 -0.40
N ALA A 502 -41.47 -25.52 0.39
CA ALA A 502 -41.39 -25.52 1.85
C ALA A 502 -40.77 -26.85 2.34
N ARG A 503 -39.51 -26.82 2.79
CA ARG A 503 -38.80 -28.00 3.30
C ARG A 503 -39.14 -28.22 4.78
N ALA A 504 -39.54 -29.45 5.11
CA ALA A 504 -39.86 -29.85 6.48
C ALA A 504 -38.61 -30.04 7.37
N LEU A 505 -37.46 -30.30 6.76
CA LEU A 505 -36.17 -30.53 7.41
C LEU A 505 -35.20 -29.39 7.06
N PRO A 506 -34.23 -29.07 7.94
CA PRO A 506 -33.18 -28.13 7.61
C PRO A 506 -32.30 -28.64 6.45
N TRP A 507 -31.75 -27.70 5.70
CA TRP A 507 -30.63 -27.95 4.78
C TRP A 507 -29.37 -27.28 5.28
N CYS A 508 -28.22 -27.77 4.80
CA CYS A 508 -26.91 -27.25 5.14
C CYS A 508 -26.22 -26.66 3.92
N GLY A 509 -25.35 -25.69 4.16
CA GLY A 509 -24.41 -25.14 3.19
C GLY A 509 -23.11 -24.74 3.87
N THR A 510 -22.14 -24.32 3.07
CA THR A 510 -20.91 -23.68 3.51
C THR A 510 -21.05 -22.16 3.30
N GLY A 511 -20.37 -21.37 4.12
CA GLY A 511 -20.12 -19.97 3.85
C GLY A 511 -18.76 -19.55 4.37
N PHE A 512 -18.37 -18.30 4.13
CA PHE A 512 -17.11 -17.77 4.65
C PHE A 512 -17.12 -16.25 4.82
N LEU A 513 -16.36 -15.78 5.80
CA LEU A 513 -16.19 -14.35 6.08
C LEU A 513 -15.27 -13.70 5.05
N VAL A 514 -15.75 -12.65 4.39
CA VAL A 514 -15.01 -11.90 3.37
C VAL A 514 -14.67 -10.47 3.77
N GLY A 515 -15.32 -9.96 4.82
CA GLY A 515 -15.05 -8.64 5.40
C GLY A 515 -15.50 -8.58 6.85
N PRO A 516 -15.28 -7.46 7.56
CA PRO A 516 -15.60 -7.33 9.00
C PRO A 516 -17.04 -7.71 9.33
N ASN A 517 -17.99 -7.38 8.45
CA ASN A 517 -19.42 -7.65 8.63
C ASN A 517 -20.04 -8.45 7.48
N LEU A 518 -19.24 -9.09 6.63
CA LEU A 518 -19.73 -9.72 5.39
C LEU A 518 -19.49 -11.22 5.41
N LEU A 519 -20.57 -11.99 5.35
CA LEU A 519 -20.59 -13.42 5.08
C LEU A 519 -21.03 -13.66 3.62
N LEU A 520 -20.25 -14.45 2.87
CA LEU A 520 -20.58 -14.90 1.52
C LEU A 520 -20.99 -16.38 1.54
N THR A 521 -22.03 -16.71 0.79
CA THR A 521 -22.54 -18.06 0.51
C THR A 521 -23.35 -18.02 -0.80
N ASN A 522 -24.05 -19.09 -1.15
CA ASN A 522 -24.89 -19.17 -2.34
C ASN A 522 -26.33 -18.68 -2.11
N HIS A 523 -26.99 -18.27 -3.19
CA HIS A 523 -28.43 -17.98 -3.13
C HIS A 523 -29.24 -19.23 -2.80
N HIS A 524 -28.94 -20.39 -3.40
CA HIS A 524 -29.67 -21.61 -3.04
C HIS A 524 -29.45 -22.08 -1.58
N VAL A 525 -28.41 -21.59 -0.89
CA VAL A 525 -28.20 -21.79 0.55
C VAL A 525 -29.00 -20.77 1.36
N LEU A 526 -28.88 -19.47 1.07
CA LEU A 526 -29.63 -18.37 1.68
C LEU A 526 -30.38 -17.56 0.61
N ASN A 527 -31.58 -18.02 0.26
CA ASN A 527 -32.38 -17.56 -0.88
C ASN A 527 -33.26 -16.33 -0.57
N SER A 528 -33.49 -16.02 0.70
CA SER A 528 -34.34 -14.91 1.11
C SER A 528 -33.99 -14.38 2.50
N VAL A 529 -34.37 -13.12 2.76
CA VAL A 529 -34.32 -12.48 4.08
C VAL A 529 -35.02 -13.35 5.14
N THR A 530 -36.19 -13.93 4.82
CA THR A 530 -36.95 -14.80 5.73
C THR A 530 -36.15 -16.03 6.16
N VAL A 531 -35.49 -16.71 5.21
CA VAL A 531 -34.65 -17.87 5.50
C VAL A 531 -33.42 -17.44 6.29
N ALA A 532 -32.71 -16.39 5.85
CA ALA A 532 -31.52 -15.87 6.52
C ALA A 532 -31.77 -15.47 7.98
N ARG A 533 -32.91 -14.85 8.31
CA ARG A 533 -33.30 -14.52 9.70
C ARG A 533 -33.39 -15.73 10.63
N THR A 534 -33.60 -16.93 10.09
CA THR A 534 -33.72 -18.18 10.84
C THR A 534 -32.53 -19.12 10.67
N ALA A 535 -31.54 -18.74 9.86
CA ALA A 535 -30.35 -19.53 9.64
C ALA A 535 -29.40 -19.46 10.83
N THR A 536 -28.70 -20.57 11.08
CA THR A 536 -27.63 -20.67 12.09
C THR A 536 -26.29 -20.73 11.37
N VAL A 537 -25.33 -19.90 11.80
CA VAL A 537 -23.96 -19.89 11.30
C VAL A 537 -23.02 -20.42 12.40
N GLU A 538 -22.31 -21.49 12.12
CA GLU A 538 -21.48 -22.25 13.07
C GLU A 538 -20.00 -22.16 12.73
N PHE A 539 -19.20 -21.77 13.73
CA PHE A 539 -17.75 -21.64 13.64
C PHE A 539 -17.03 -22.79 14.35
N ASP A 540 -15.82 -23.10 13.87
CA ASP A 540 -15.00 -24.25 14.30
C ASP A 540 -15.76 -25.59 14.39
N PHE A 541 -16.80 -25.78 13.57
CA PHE A 541 -17.46 -27.09 13.42
C PHE A 541 -16.57 -28.05 12.63
N GLU A 542 -15.47 -28.49 13.25
CA GLU A 542 -14.39 -29.27 12.66
C GLU A 542 -13.83 -30.28 13.67
N VAL A 543 -13.05 -31.25 13.20
CA VAL A 543 -12.32 -32.17 14.10
C VAL A 543 -11.06 -31.45 14.59
N ARG A 544 -10.86 -31.37 15.90
CA ARG A 544 -9.68 -30.70 16.47
C ARG A 544 -8.43 -31.54 16.25
N GLY A 545 -7.28 -30.89 16.09
CA GLY A 545 -6.01 -31.59 15.86
C GLY A 545 -5.66 -32.63 16.94
N ALA A 546 -5.98 -32.36 18.21
CA ALA A 546 -5.79 -33.33 19.29
C ALA A 546 -6.74 -34.54 19.16
N ASP A 547 -7.99 -34.34 18.77
CA ASP A 547 -8.98 -35.41 18.60
C ASP A 547 -8.61 -36.28 17.38
N LEU A 548 -8.18 -35.64 16.28
CA LEU A 548 -7.67 -36.32 15.08
C LEU A 548 -6.45 -37.21 15.39
N LEU A 549 -5.49 -36.71 16.17
CA LEU A 549 -4.31 -37.47 16.61
C LEU A 549 -4.68 -38.67 17.51
N ASN A 550 -5.82 -38.61 18.21
CA ASN A 550 -6.36 -39.69 19.03
C ASN A 550 -7.32 -40.62 18.25
N GLY A 551 -7.50 -40.42 16.95
CA GLY A 551 -8.44 -41.21 16.12
C GLY A 551 -9.92 -40.90 16.39
N VAL A 552 -10.22 -39.77 17.04
CA VAL A 552 -11.58 -39.37 17.44
C VAL A 552 -12.17 -38.44 16.37
N GLY A 553 -13.29 -38.87 15.77
CA GLY A 553 -13.98 -38.13 14.70
C GLY A 553 -15.09 -37.17 15.16
N THR A 554 -15.29 -36.98 16.47
CA THR A 554 -16.32 -36.08 16.99
C THR A 554 -15.91 -34.62 16.86
N ALA A 555 -16.67 -33.83 16.10
CA ALA A 555 -16.53 -32.38 16.10
C ALA A 555 -17.37 -31.73 17.18
N VAL A 556 -16.92 -30.56 17.62
CA VAL A 556 -17.66 -29.71 18.56
C VAL A 556 -17.72 -28.32 17.97
N SER A 557 -18.91 -27.89 17.55
CA SER A 557 -19.20 -26.50 17.17
C SER A 557 -18.79 -25.60 18.34
N ALA A 558 -17.85 -24.68 18.13
CA ALA A 558 -17.31 -23.89 19.24
C ALA A 558 -18.18 -22.67 19.56
N GLU A 559 -18.85 -22.11 18.55
CA GLU A 559 -19.59 -20.85 18.67
C GLU A 559 -20.57 -20.68 17.51
N THR A 560 -21.68 -19.98 17.76
CA THR A 560 -22.66 -19.58 16.74
C THR A 560 -22.83 -18.07 16.71
N PHE A 561 -23.00 -17.52 15.51
CA PHE A 561 -23.32 -16.11 15.30
C PHE A 561 -24.62 -15.98 14.52
N ARG A 562 -25.31 -14.85 14.70
CA ARG A 562 -26.48 -14.49 13.90
C ARG A 562 -26.10 -13.60 12.73
N VAL A 563 -26.87 -13.73 11.66
CA VAL A 563 -26.84 -12.82 10.51
C VAL A 563 -27.97 -11.80 10.63
N ASP A 564 -27.76 -10.61 10.07
CA ASP A 564 -28.71 -9.49 10.10
C ASP A 564 -29.09 -9.08 8.66
N PRO A 565 -29.95 -9.86 7.97
CA PRO A 565 -30.33 -9.58 6.58
C PRO A 565 -31.15 -8.29 6.41
N ASP A 566 -31.56 -7.64 7.49
CA ASP A 566 -32.25 -6.34 7.42
C ASP A 566 -31.26 -5.18 7.25
N ARG A 567 -29.98 -5.37 7.63
CA ARG A 567 -28.90 -4.41 7.37
C ARG A 567 -28.29 -4.54 5.99
N LEU A 568 -28.02 -5.77 5.57
CA LEU A 568 -27.45 -6.08 4.27
C LEU A 568 -27.85 -7.50 3.85
N PHE A 569 -28.52 -7.60 2.71
CA PHE A 569 -28.83 -8.85 2.03
C PHE A 569 -28.79 -8.60 0.51
N VAL A 570 -27.67 -8.93 -0.13
CA VAL A 570 -27.50 -8.80 -1.59
C VAL A 570 -27.43 -10.19 -2.18
N THR A 571 -28.32 -10.51 -3.11
CA THR A 571 -28.45 -11.87 -3.64
C THR A 571 -28.60 -11.90 -5.16
N SER A 572 -28.18 -12.99 -5.79
CA SER A 572 -28.31 -13.24 -7.22
C SER A 572 -28.91 -14.64 -7.41
N PRO A 573 -30.06 -14.80 -8.10
CA PRO A 573 -30.76 -16.08 -8.16
C PRO A 573 -30.00 -17.15 -8.97
N VAL A 574 -30.41 -18.41 -8.82
CA VAL A 574 -29.92 -19.52 -9.66
C VAL A 574 -30.38 -19.36 -11.12
N ALA A 575 -31.67 -19.04 -11.32
CA ALA A 575 -32.22 -18.86 -12.67
C ALA A 575 -31.84 -17.49 -13.23
N GLY A 576 -30.96 -17.47 -14.24
CA GLY A 576 -30.54 -16.25 -14.94
C GLY A 576 -29.58 -15.34 -14.15
N GLY A 577 -29.19 -15.71 -12.93
CA GLY A 577 -28.23 -14.97 -12.10
C GLY A 577 -26.92 -15.72 -11.88
N LEU A 578 -26.20 -15.33 -10.83
CA LEU A 578 -24.89 -15.87 -10.44
C LEU A 578 -24.92 -16.69 -9.13
N ASP A 579 -26.09 -17.02 -8.60
CA ASP A 579 -26.27 -17.87 -7.41
C ASP A 579 -25.38 -17.51 -6.17
N PHE A 580 -25.30 -16.22 -5.83
CA PHE A 580 -24.59 -15.77 -4.61
C PHE A 580 -25.51 -15.03 -3.64
N THR A 581 -25.13 -15.02 -2.36
CA THR A 581 -25.73 -14.18 -1.31
C THR A 581 -24.63 -13.62 -0.39
N PHE A 582 -24.59 -12.31 -0.27
CA PHE A 582 -23.92 -11.60 0.83
C PHE A 582 -24.95 -11.25 1.91
N VAL A 583 -24.61 -11.50 3.16
CA VAL A 583 -25.44 -11.13 4.31
C VAL A 583 -24.60 -10.50 5.42
N TRP A 584 -25.18 -9.52 6.14
CA TRP A 584 -24.52 -8.92 7.30
C TRP A 584 -24.30 -9.96 8.41
N ILE A 585 -23.13 -9.94 9.03
CA ILE A 585 -22.80 -10.72 10.24
C ILE A 585 -22.11 -9.84 11.29
N GLU A 586 -22.19 -10.26 12.55
CA GLU A 586 -21.58 -9.56 13.68
C GLU A 586 -20.06 -9.42 13.54
N GLU A 587 -19.52 -8.21 13.77
CA GLU A 587 -18.10 -7.88 13.57
C GLU A 587 -17.15 -8.72 14.45
N ALA A 588 -17.66 -9.21 15.59
CA ALA A 588 -16.96 -10.10 16.50
C ALA A 588 -16.53 -11.41 15.82
N ALA A 589 -17.31 -11.90 14.84
CA ALA A 589 -16.96 -13.09 14.07
C ALA A 589 -15.66 -12.87 13.28
N ALA A 590 -15.57 -11.80 12.48
CA ALA A 590 -14.37 -11.47 11.71
C ALA A 590 -13.17 -11.15 12.61
N LYS A 591 -13.38 -10.45 13.74
CA LYS A 591 -12.31 -10.18 14.72
C LYS A 591 -11.73 -11.45 15.34
N LYS A 592 -12.54 -12.48 15.57
CA LYS A 592 -12.10 -13.75 16.16
C LYS A 592 -11.53 -14.72 15.12
N TYR A 593 -12.20 -14.86 13.97
CA TYR A 593 -11.93 -15.90 12.98
C TYR A 593 -11.14 -15.45 11.75
N GLY A 594 -10.97 -14.14 11.56
CA GLY A 594 -10.34 -13.56 10.36
C GLY A 594 -11.28 -13.53 9.16
N THR A 595 -10.74 -13.18 8.00
CA THR A 595 -11.46 -13.12 6.72
C THR A 595 -10.66 -13.73 5.57
N ILE A 596 -11.34 -14.00 4.48
CA ILE A 596 -10.78 -14.37 3.18
C ILE A 596 -10.95 -13.16 2.24
N PRO A 597 -9.87 -12.44 1.90
CA PRO A 597 -9.96 -11.27 1.02
C PRO A 597 -10.53 -11.60 -0.36
N MET A 598 -11.29 -10.66 -0.92
CA MET A 598 -11.81 -10.73 -2.29
C MET A 598 -10.97 -9.84 -3.23
N GLU A 599 -10.57 -10.40 -4.36
CA GLU A 599 -9.80 -9.73 -5.41
C GLU A 599 -10.54 -9.79 -6.76
N ARG A 600 -10.50 -8.73 -7.56
CA ARG A 600 -11.06 -8.71 -8.93
C ARG A 600 -10.22 -9.49 -9.97
N ALA A 601 -9.17 -10.20 -9.55
CA ALA A 601 -8.16 -10.75 -10.46
C ALA A 601 -8.71 -11.91 -11.34
N SER A 602 -8.73 -11.71 -12.65
CA SER A 602 -9.22 -12.70 -13.63
C SER A 602 -8.22 -13.80 -14.01
N PHE A 603 -6.91 -13.57 -13.83
CA PHE A 603 -5.83 -14.52 -14.15
C PHE A 603 -5.20 -15.12 -12.87
N THR A 604 -6.03 -15.72 -12.02
CA THR A 604 -5.59 -16.28 -10.73
C THR A 604 -5.17 -17.75 -10.80
N VAL A 605 -5.83 -18.54 -11.66
CA VAL A 605 -5.54 -19.96 -11.94
C VAL A 605 -5.27 -20.18 -13.43
N GLU A 606 -4.49 -21.20 -13.76
CA GLU A 606 -4.33 -21.76 -15.09
C GLU A 606 -5.01 -23.14 -15.18
N ARG A 607 -5.37 -23.53 -16.41
CA ARG A 607 -5.88 -24.88 -16.68
C ARG A 607 -4.85 -25.93 -16.28
N TRP A 608 -5.30 -26.97 -15.59
CA TRP A 608 -4.53 -28.05 -14.96
C TRP A 608 -3.74 -27.68 -13.70
N GLU A 609 -3.91 -26.48 -13.14
CA GLU A 609 -3.46 -26.18 -11.78
C GLU A 609 -4.42 -26.76 -10.73
N GLN A 610 -3.91 -26.99 -9.52
CA GLN A 610 -4.75 -27.38 -8.37
C GLN A 610 -5.50 -26.17 -7.79
N ALA A 611 -6.79 -26.33 -7.57
CA ALA A 611 -7.58 -25.54 -6.64
C ALA A 611 -7.62 -26.22 -5.25
N TYR A 612 -8.05 -25.51 -4.21
CA TYR A 612 -8.34 -26.09 -2.90
C TYR A 612 -9.71 -25.63 -2.42
N VAL A 613 -10.51 -26.54 -1.88
CA VAL A 613 -11.87 -26.26 -1.40
C VAL A 613 -11.95 -26.56 0.09
N ILE A 614 -12.39 -25.61 0.90
CA ILE A 614 -12.61 -25.79 2.34
C ILE A 614 -14.12 -25.75 2.59
N HIS A 615 -14.71 -26.84 3.08
CA HIS A 615 -16.17 -27.05 2.98
C HIS A 615 -16.76 -27.95 4.06
N HIS A 616 -18.08 -27.99 4.13
CA HIS A 616 -18.87 -28.86 5.00
C HIS A 616 -19.67 -29.92 4.20
N PRO A 617 -19.00 -30.92 3.59
CA PRO A 617 -19.68 -31.93 2.76
C PRO A 617 -20.64 -32.77 3.61
N ARG A 618 -21.85 -33.00 3.11
CA ARG A 618 -23.01 -33.57 3.84
C ARG A 618 -23.36 -32.84 5.14
N GLY A 619 -23.04 -31.53 5.22
CA GLY A 619 -23.14 -30.75 6.45
C GLY A 619 -22.26 -31.27 7.59
N GLN A 620 -21.28 -32.15 7.30
CA GLN A 620 -20.39 -32.77 8.28
C GLN A 620 -19.32 -31.79 8.78
N PRO A 621 -18.49 -32.19 9.76
CA PRO A 621 -17.38 -31.37 10.21
C PRO A 621 -16.47 -30.96 9.05
N LYS A 622 -15.96 -29.73 9.13
CA LYS A 622 -15.18 -29.05 8.09
C LYS A 622 -14.08 -29.96 7.55
N ARG A 623 -13.98 -30.02 6.22
CA ARG A 623 -12.93 -30.73 5.49
C ARG A 623 -12.23 -29.79 4.52
N ILE A 624 -11.13 -30.26 3.95
CA ILE A 624 -10.42 -29.60 2.86
C ILE A 624 -10.12 -30.63 1.77
N SER A 625 -10.48 -30.30 0.53
CA SER A 625 -10.13 -31.08 -0.65
C SER A 625 -8.76 -30.60 -1.14
N LEU A 626 -7.78 -31.50 -1.12
CA LEU A 626 -6.35 -31.23 -1.36
C LEU A 626 -5.76 -32.00 -2.55
N ASP A 627 -6.48 -33.01 -3.03
CA ASP A 627 -6.06 -33.93 -4.09
C ASP A 627 -7.23 -34.14 -5.06
N ASP A 628 -6.92 -34.54 -6.30
CA ASP A 628 -7.89 -34.58 -7.42
C ASP A 628 -8.65 -33.25 -7.63
N THR A 629 -7.99 -32.11 -7.42
CA THR A 629 -8.58 -30.76 -7.49
C THR A 629 -8.21 -29.93 -8.73
N ASP A 630 -8.09 -30.55 -9.91
CA ASP A 630 -7.60 -29.91 -11.13
C ASP A 630 -8.60 -28.95 -11.79
N VAL A 631 -8.15 -27.75 -12.16
CA VAL A 631 -8.89 -26.81 -13.01
C VAL A 631 -8.97 -27.36 -14.44
N LEU A 632 -10.18 -27.58 -14.94
CA LEU A 632 -10.45 -28.18 -16.26
C LEU A 632 -10.70 -27.13 -17.35
N ASN A 633 -11.41 -26.05 -17.00
CA ASN A 633 -11.72 -24.93 -17.90
C ASN A 633 -11.86 -23.61 -17.12
N ILE A 634 -11.61 -22.49 -17.80
CA ILE A 634 -11.73 -21.13 -17.27
C ILE A 634 -12.44 -20.28 -18.33
N ASP A 635 -13.61 -19.77 -17.98
CA ASP A 635 -14.39 -18.83 -18.80
C ASP A 635 -14.29 -17.41 -18.19
N SER A 636 -14.94 -16.41 -18.82
CA SER A 636 -14.97 -15.05 -18.26
C SER A 636 -15.61 -14.99 -16.87
N ALA A 637 -16.71 -15.73 -16.64
CA ALA A 637 -17.48 -15.72 -15.40
C ALA A 637 -17.29 -16.95 -14.49
N LEU A 638 -16.81 -18.08 -15.04
CA LEU A 638 -16.89 -19.40 -14.39
C LEU A 638 -15.53 -20.12 -14.40
N ILE A 639 -15.32 -21.01 -13.44
CA ILE A 639 -14.20 -21.97 -13.41
C ILE A 639 -14.80 -23.36 -13.25
N HIS A 640 -14.40 -24.30 -14.13
CA HIS A 640 -14.71 -25.72 -14.01
C HIS A 640 -13.51 -26.47 -13.45
N TYR A 641 -13.71 -27.31 -12.43
CA TYR A 641 -12.63 -28.01 -11.73
C TYR A 641 -13.08 -29.35 -11.16
N THR A 642 -12.18 -30.32 -11.00
CA THR A 642 -12.47 -31.49 -10.16
C THR A 642 -12.26 -31.16 -8.69
N SER A 643 -12.93 -31.90 -7.81
CA SER A 643 -12.77 -31.88 -6.35
C SER A 643 -13.77 -32.88 -5.80
N ASP A 644 -13.41 -33.57 -4.72
CA ASP A 644 -14.40 -34.19 -3.84
C ASP A 644 -15.32 -33.09 -3.29
N THR A 645 -16.60 -33.13 -3.66
CA THR A 645 -17.69 -32.27 -3.17
C THR A 645 -18.95 -33.11 -3.00
N ASP A 646 -19.81 -32.67 -2.09
CA ASP A 646 -21.08 -33.33 -1.79
C ASP A 646 -22.09 -32.28 -1.29
N GLU A 647 -23.36 -32.65 -1.11
CA GLU A 647 -24.42 -31.76 -0.62
C GLU A 647 -23.97 -30.94 0.60
N GLY A 648 -24.25 -29.63 0.63
CA GLY A 648 -23.74 -28.73 1.68
C GLY A 648 -22.30 -28.20 1.49
N SER A 649 -21.58 -28.64 0.45
CA SER A 649 -20.34 -27.97 0.00
C SER A 649 -20.63 -26.61 -0.63
N SER A 650 -21.83 -26.39 -1.16
CA SER A 650 -22.26 -25.13 -1.78
C SER A 650 -21.96 -23.92 -0.90
N GLY A 651 -21.41 -22.87 -1.48
CA GLY A 651 -20.93 -21.69 -0.74
C GLY A 651 -19.52 -21.82 -0.18
N ALA A 652 -18.80 -22.88 -0.52
CA ALA A 652 -17.39 -23.02 -0.17
C ALA A 652 -16.48 -22.08 -0.98
N PRO A 653 -15.42 -21.53 -0.36
CA PRO A 653 -14.37 -20.82 -1.08
C PRO A 653 -13.53 -21.80 -1.90
N VAL A 654 -13.32 -21.47 -3.17
CA VAL A 654 -12.34 -22.10 -4.05
C VAL A 654 -11.07 -21.25 -4.01
N LEU A 655 -9.97 -21.85 -3.60
CA LEU A 655 -8.67 -21.21 -3.41
C LEU A 655 -7.65 -21.68 -4.45
N ASP A 656 -6.67 -20.84 -4.82
CA ASP A 656 -5.56 -21.22 -5.70
C ASP A 656 -4.35 -21.83 -4.95
N GLN A 657 -3.30 -22.18 -5.70
CA GLN A 657 -2.01 -22.65 -5.18
C GLN A 657 -1.26 -21.65 -4.28
N GLN A 658 -1.75 -20.41 -4.12
CA GLN A 658 -1.23 -19.39 -3.21
C GLN A 658 -2.17 -19.14 -2.01
N GLY A 659 -3.34 -19.81 -1.96
CA GLY A 659 -4.36 -19.62 -0.92
C GLY A 659 -5.17 -18.32 -1.08
N ARG A 660 -5.21 -17.75 -2.30
CA ARG A 660 -6.08 -16.63 -2.68
C ARG A 660 -7.46 -17.16 -3.11
N LEU A 661 -8.51 -16.39 -2.86
CA LEU A 661 -9.86 -16.74 -3.27
C LEU A 661 -10.08 -16.46 -4.76
N VAL A 662 -10.51 -17.47 -5.51
CA VAL A 662 -10.70 -17.36 -6.96
C VAL A 662 -12.15 -17.55 -7.40
N ALA A 663 -12.91 -18.38 -6.69
CA ALA A 663 -14.33 -18.60 -6.97
C ALA A 663 -15.15 -19.01 -5.74
N LEU A 664 -16.48 -18.91 -5.88
CA LEU A 664 -17.50 -19.44 -5.00
C LEU A 664 -18.04 -20.76 -5.59
N HIS A 665 -17.89 -21.88 -4.89
CA HIS A 665 -18.43 -23.17 -5.36
C HIS A 665 -19.95 -23.19 -5.31
N HIS A 666 -20.61 -23.54 -6.43
CA HIS A 666 -22.08 -23.56 -6.48
C HIS A 666 -22.71 -24.86 -6.97
N ALA A 667 -22.12 -25.53 -7.97
CA ALA A 667 -22.73 -26.67 -8.60
C ALA A 667 -21.73 -27.80 -8.85
N ARG A 668 -22.25 -29.02 -9.01
CA ARG A 668 -21.53 -30.18 -9.53
C ARG A 668 -22.34 -30.92 -10.61
N GLN A 669 -21.66 -31.60 -11.52
CA GLN A 669 -22.27 -32.42 -12.57
C GLN A 669 -21.51 -33.73 -12.72
N ASN A 670 -22.24 -34.84 -12.89
CA ASN A 670 -21.66 -36.14 -13.22
C ASN A 670 -21.34 -36.19 -14.72
N LEU A 671 -20.10 -35.84 -15.08
CA LEU A 671 -19.62 -35.80 -16.46
C LEU A 671 -18.22 -36.41 -16.57
N GLN A 672 -17.97 -37.15 -17.66
CA GLN A 672 -16.67 -37.73 -17.93
C GLN A 672 -15.78 -36.83 -18.78
N LEU A 673 -14.92 -36.05 -18.15
CA LEU A 673 -13.89 -35.24 -18.81
C LEU A 673 -12.48 -35.85 -18.63
N PRO A 674 -11.57 -35.67 -19.61
CA PRO A 674 -10.18 -36.12 -19.49
C PRO A 674 -9.42 -35.29 -18.44
N LEU A 675 -8.57 -35.98 -17.67
CA LEU A 675 -7.66 -35.38 -16.69
C LEU A 675 -6.24 -35.18 -17.28
N PRO A 676 -5.42 -34.28 -16.71
CA PRO A 676 -4.09 -33.96 -17.24
C PRO A 676 -3.09 -35.12 -17.15
N ASP A 677 -3.36 -36.14 -16.34
CA ASP A 677 -2.57 -37.38 -16.22
C ASP A 677 -2.98 -38.46 -17.25
N GLY A 678 -3.99 -38.20 -18.09
CA GLY A 678 -4.58 -39.16 -19.02
C GLY A 678 -5.73 -40.01 -18.44
N GLY A 679 -6.08 -39.78 -17.16
CA GLY A 679 -7.26 -40.35 -16.53
C GLY A 679 -8.57 -39.71 -17.01
N ARG A 680 -9.67 -40.09 -16.35
CA ARG A 680 -10.98 -39.45 -16.53
C ARG A 680 -11.61 -39.20 -15.17
N THR A 681 -12.10 -37.99 -14.94
CA THR A 681 -13.02 -37.74 -13.82
C THR A 681 -14.41 -38.28 -14.16
N THR A 682 -15.24 -38.51 -13.14
CA THR A 682 -16.69 -38.69 -13.29
C THR A 682 -17.51 -37.53 -12.70
N ILE A 683 -16.86 -36.58 -12.01
CA ILE A 683 -17.47 -35.43 -11.35
C ILE A 683 -16.73 -34.16 -11.77
N VAL A 684 -17.49 -33.14 -12.15
CA VAL A 684 -17.02 -31.80 -12.47
C VAL A 684 -17.73 -30.83 -11.54
N ASN A 685 -17.03 -29.83 -11.03
CA ASN A 685 -17.57 -28.75 -10.22
C ASN A 685 -17.55 -27.44 -11.01
N GLU A 686 -18.47 -26.54 -10.68
CA GLU A 686 -18.53 -25.18 -11.20
C GLU A 686 -18.40 -24.18 -10.05
N GLY A 687 -17.61 -23.14 -10.27
CA GLY A 687 -17.39 -22.04 -9.34
C GLY A 687 -17.54 -20.69 -10.03
N ILE A 688 -18.29 -19.77 -9.41
CA ILE A 688 -18.45 -18.39 -9.92
C ILE A 688 -17.23 -17.57 -9.54
N LYS A 689 -16.57 -16.93 -10.51
CA LYS A 689 -15.38 -16.10 -10.27
C LYS A 689 -15.72 -14.86 -9.44
N ILE A 690 -14.83 -14.50 -8.49
CA ILE A 690 -15.02 -13.30 -7.65
C ILE A 690 -15.08 -12.02 -8.50
N GLY A 691 -14.29 -11.92 -9.58
CA GLY A 691 -14.38 -10.81 -10.55
C GLY A 691 -15.73 -10.72 -11.26
N ALA A 692 -16.41 -11.84 -11.51
CA ALA A 692 -17.75 -11.86 -12.13
C ALA A 692 -18.83 -11.33 -11.17
N ILE A 693 -18.74 -11.70 -9.89
CA ILE A 693 -19.59 -11.14 -8.81
C ILE A 693 -19.36 -9.63 -8.69
N ALA A 694 -18.10 -9.18 -8.72
CA ALA A 694 -17.77 -7.75 -8.68
C ALA A 694 -18.41 -6.97 -9.85
N ILE A 695 -18.36 -7.50 -11.08
CA ILE A 695 -18.97 -6.86 -12.26
C ILE A 695 -20.50 -6.81 -12.17
N ASP A 696 -21.16 -7.87 -11.67
CA ASP A 696 -22.61 -7.86 -11.43
C ASP A 696 -23.00 -6.75 -10.44
N LEU A 697 -22.29 -6.64 -9.32
CA LEU A 697 -22.51 -5.59 -8.32
C LEU A 697 -22.25 -4.19 -8.90
N GLU A 698 -21.16 -3.99 -9.66
CA GLU A 698 -20.90 -2.71 -10.36
C GLU A 698 -22.05 -2.34 -11.31
N ASN A 699 -22.61 -3.32 -12.02
CA ASN A 699 -23.70 -3.09 -12.96
C ASN A 699 -25.03 -2.77 -12.25
N ARG A 700 -25.31 -3.37 -11.09
CA ARG A 700 -26.45 -2.98 -10.23
C ARG A 700 -26.34 -1.53 -9.76
N VAL A 701 -25.14 -1.11 -9.32
CA VAL A 701 -24.87 0.28 -8.89
C VAL A 701 -25.10 1.26 -10.05
N LYS A 702 -24.52 1.00 -11.24
CA LYS A 702 -24.71 1.84 -12.44
C LYS A 702 -26.18 1.96 -12.86
N ARG A 703 -26.93 0.85 -12.78
CA ARG A 703 -28.37 0.80 -13.10
C ARG A 703 -29.25 1.50 -12.07
N ARG A 704 -28.71 1.83 -10.89
CA ARG A 704 -29.47 2.28 -9.71
C ARG A 704 -30.57 1.29 -9.34
N ALA A 705 -30.22 -0.01 -9.33
CA ALA A 705 -31.09 -1.07 -8.86
C ALA A 705 -31.49 -0.86 -7.38
N ASP A 706 -32.59 -1.48 -6.93
CA ASP A 706 -33.12 -1.31 -5.57
C ASP A 706 -32.10 -1.67 -4.46
N ASP A 707 -31.17 -2.58 -4.76
CA ASP A 707 -30.10 -3.03 -3.86
C ASP A 707 -28.77 -2.29 -4.06
N ALA A 708 -28.69 -1.28 -4.94
CA ALA A 708 -27.45 -0.59 -5.32
C ALA A 708 -26.65 -0.05 -4.12
N ALA A 709 -27.32 0.49 -3.09
CA ALA A 709 -26.65 0.98 -1.88
C ALA A 709 -25.96 -0.16 -1.11
N MET A 710 -26.59 -1.34 -1.03
CA MET A 710 -26.00 -2.52 -0.40
C MET A 710 -24.90 -3.15 -1.29
N ALA A 711 -25.09 -3.16 -2.60
CA ALA A 711 -24.08 -3.61 -3.56
C ALA A 711 -22.79 -2.77 -3.47
N SER A 712 -22.90 -1.45 -3.27
CA SER A 712 -21.75 -0.57 -3.02
C SER A 712 -20.97 -0.98 -1.77
N VAL A 713 -21.64 -1.29 -0.65
CA VAL A 713 -20.99 -1.74 0.59
C VAL A 713 -20.24 -3.07 0.41
N VAL A 714 -20.72 -3.95 -0.48
CA VAL A 714 -20.00 -5.18 -0.83
C VAL A 714 -18.80 -4.89 -1.75
N LEU A 715 -18.93 -3.97 -2.71
CA LEU A 715 -17.84 -3.57 -3.61
C LEU A 715 -16.65 -2.95 -2.89
N ASP A 716 -16.89 -2.19 -1.81
CA ASP A 716 -15.86 -1.62 -0.93
C ASP A 716 -14.97 -2.71 -0.27
N ALA A 717 -15.48 -3.94 -0.14
CA ALA A 717 -14.74 -5.08 0.40
C ALA A 717 -14.04 -5.93 -0.67
N ILE A 718 -14.23 -5.63 -1.96
CA ILE A 718 -13.53 -6.27 -3.08
C ILE A 718 -12.41 -5.33 -3.53
N THR A 719 -11.18 -5.85 -3.64
CA THR A 719 -9.97 -5.06 -3.93
C THR A 719 -9.33 -5.48 -5.26
N GLY A 720 -8.28 -4.75 -5.69
CA GLY A 720 -7.54 -5.04 -6.91
C GLY A 720 -8.29 -4.69 -8.20
N SER A 721 -7.60 -4.87 -9.33
CA SER A 721 -8.11 -4.72 -10.70
C SER A 721 -8.36 -6.07 -11.37
N ASP A 722 -9.23 -6.08 -12.38
CA ASP A 722 -9.42 -7.21 -13.29
C ASP A 722 -8.61 -6.95 -14.56
N SER A 723 -7.53 -7.72 -14.78
CA SER A 723 -6.61 -7.50 -15.90
C SER A 723 -7.22 -7.78 -17.27
N LEU A 724 -8.35 -8.49 -17.34
CA LEU A 724 -9.05 -8.78 -18.59
C LEU A 724 -9.86 -7.53 -19.00
N THR A 725 -10.63 -6.94 -18.10
CA THR A 725 -11.39 -5.69 -18.34
C THR A 725 -10.58 -4.41 -18.20
N GLY A 726 -9.36 -4.48 -17.65
CA GLY A 726 -8.45 -3.36 -17.43
C GLY A 726 -8.78 -2.51 -16.19
N TYR A 727 -7.97 -1.49 -15.93
CA TYR A 727 -8.06 -0.72 -14.67
C TYR A 727 -9.43 -0.13 -14.39
N PHE A 728 -10.16 0.35 -15.40
CA PHE A 728 -11.51 0.91 -15.22
C PHE A 728 -12.64 -0.13 -15.37
N GLY A 729 -12.34 -1.28 -15.95
CA GLY A 729 -13.29 -2.38 -16.16
C GLY A 729 -14.56 -1.94 -16.89
N GLY A 730 -15.73 -2.17 -16.29
CA GLY A 730 -17.01 -1.72 -16.82
C GLY A 730 -17.41 -0.29 -16.46
N LEU A 731 -16.59 0.47 -15.72
CA LEU A 731 -16.93 1.83 -15.31
C LEU A 731 -16.87 2.79 -16.52
N GLY A 732 -17.83 3.70 -16.64
CA GLY A 732 -17.97 4.62 -17.78
C GLY A 732 -18.52 4.01 -19.07
N ARG A 733 -18.71 2.68 -19.13
CA ARG A 733 -19.31 2.01 -20.29
C ARG A 733 -20.85 2.06 -20.22
N PRO A 734 -21.55 2.24 -21.36
CA PRO A 734 -23.00 2.08 -21.40
C PRO A 734 -23.38 0.63 -21.08
N LEU A 735 -24.43 0.46 -20.29
CA LEU A 735 -24.92 -0.85 -19.87
C LEU A 735 -25.60 -1.59 -21.02
N SER A 736 -25.32 -2.89 -21.17
CA SER A 736 -26.14 -3.75 -22.04
C SER A 736 -27.56 -3.88 -21.49
N GLY A 737 -28.56 -4.00 -22.36
CA GLY A 737 -29.96 -4.28 -22.02
C GLY A 737 -30.27 -5.74 -21.66
N LYS A 738 -29.24 -6.55 -21.39
CA LYS A 738 -29.35 -7.95 -20.89
C LYS A 738 -29.12 -7.99 -19.38
N ASP A 739 -29.47 -9.08 -18.72
CA ASP A 739 -29.34 -9.24 -17.27
C ASP A 739 -28.46 -10.43 -16.86
N GLY A 740 -28.00 -10.42 -15.61
CA GLY A 740 -27.25 -11.51 -14.97
C GLY A 740 -25.95 -11.89 -15.70
N VAL A 741 -25.73 -13.19 -15.91
CA VAL A 741 -24.49 -13.73 -16.50
C VAL A 741 -24.20 -13.10 -17.87
N GLU A 742 -25.22 -12.88 -18.70
CA GLU A 742 -25.03 -12.28 -20.03
C GLU A 742 -24.59 -10.82 -19.94
N ALA A 743 -25.07 -10.06 -18.95
CA ALA A 743 -24.63 -8.68 -18.70
C ALA A 743 -23.17 -8.63 -18.24
N VAL A 744 -22.73 -9.59 -17.43
CA VAL A 744 -21.33 -9.73 -17.01
C VAL A 744 -20.43 -10.06 -18.20
N VAL A 745 -20.80 -11.06 -19.02
CA VAL A 745 -20.05 -11.45 -20.23
C VAL A 745 -19.99 -10.30 -21.25
N ASP A 746 -21.08 -9.56 -21.47
CA ASP A 746 -21.06 -8.38 -22.34
C ASP A 746 -20.22 -7.24 -21.76
N THR A 747 -20.06 -7.13 -20.44
CA THR A 747 -19.14 -6.15 -19.81
C THR A 747 -17.66 -6.52 -20.00
N TYR A 748 -17.35 -7.82 -20.09
CA TYR A 748 -16.01 -8.30 -20.45
C TYR A 748 -15.65 -8.03 -21.91
N ARG A 749 -16.62 -7.89 -22.82
CA ARG A 749 -16.38 -7.54 -24.22
C ARG A 749 -16.03 -6.05 -24.32
N GLY A 750 -14.98 -5.73 -25.09
CA GLY A 750 -14.54 -4.35 -25.28
C GLY A 750 -15.57 -3.52 -26.06
N THR A 751 -15.75 -2.26 -25.70
CA THR A 751 -16.66 -1.32 -26.39
C THR A 751 -15.90 -0.30 -27.24
N ASP A 752 -16.54 0.17 -28.31
CA ASP A 752 -16.08 1.26 -29.18
C ASP A 752 -16.32 2.67 -28.57
N GLN A 753 -16.88 2.73 -27.36
CA GLN A 753 -17.31 3.95 -26.67
C GLN A 753 -16.32 4.44 -25.59
N ASP A 754 -15.09 3.91 -25.53
CA ASP A 754 -14.06 4.41 -24.61
C ASP A 754 -12.65 4.38 -25.19
N VAL A 755 -11.73 5.13 -24.57
CA VAL A 755 -10.28 4.98 -24.71
C VAL A 755 -9.58 5.20 -23.37
N ASP A 756 -8.74 4.25 -22.99
CA ASP A 756 -7.96 4.27 -21.73
C ASP A 756 -6.54 4.79 -21.96
N ILE A 757 -6.17 5.84 -21.23
CA ILE A 757 -4.89 6.55 -21.40
C ILE A 757 -4.16 6.63 -20.06
N ALA A 758 -2.85 6.41 -20.05
CA ALA A 758 -1.99 6.63 -18.87
C ALA A 758 -0.70 7.38 -19.20
N PHE A 759 -0.11 7.98 -18.18
CA PHE A 759 1.26 8.50 -18.19
C PHE A 759 2.05 7.86 -17.04
N TRP A 760 3.32 7.52 -17.27
CA TRP A 760 4.14 6.84 -16.27
C TRP A 760 5.63 7.14 -16.42
N ASN A 761 6.21 7.77 -15.39
CA ASN A 761 7.65 7.80 -15.18
C ASN A 761 8.15 6.42 -14.73
N VAL A 762 8.89 5.75 -15.61
CA VAL A 762 9.48 4.42 -15.34
C VAL A 762 10.91 4.52 -14.77
N GLU A 763 11.39 5.75 -14.52
CA GLU A 763 12.70 6.19 -13.98
C GLU A 763 13.94 5.53 -14.62
N TRP A 764 14.13 4.26 -14.33
CA TRP A 764 15.35 3.52 -14.59
C TRP A 764 15.40 2.94 -16.00
N LEU A 765 14.26 2.83 -16.68
CA LEU A 765 14.14 2.02 -17.90
C LEU A 765 15.03 2.51 -19.06
N ALA A 766 15.24 3.83 -19.20
CA ALA A 766 16.18 4.40 -20.17
C ALA A 766 17.58 3.76 -20.13
N ASN A 767 18.05 3.41 -18.93
CA ASN A 767 19.40 2.93 -18.65
C ASN A 767 19.46 1.47 -18.16
N ARG A 768 18.35 0.89 -17.69
CA ARG A 768 18.28 -0.46 -17.09
C ARG A 768 17.35 -1.43 -17.80
N TRP A 769 16.89 -1.15 -19.04
CA TRP A 769 16.10 -2.12 -19.82
C TRP A 769 16.78 -3.49 -20.03
N ARG A 770 18.10 -3.58 -19.88
CA ARG A 770 18.87 -4.85 -19.93
C ARG A 770 18.73 -5.72 -18.67
N ASP A 771 18.11 -5.19 -17.62
CA ASP A 771 17.75 -5.90 -16.39
C ASP A 771 16.38 -6.57 -16.59
N PRO A 772 16.30 -7.92 -16.65
CA PRO A 772 15.05 -8.62 -16.92
C PRO A 772 13.99 -8.38 -15.84
N GLU A 773 14.36 -8.17 -14.57
CA GLU A 773 13.39 -7.94 -13.50
C GLU A 773 12.68 -6.59 -13.69
N LYS A 774 13.44 -5.55 -14.07
CA LYS A 774 12.87 -4.23 -14.36
C LYS A 774 12.09 -4.18 -15.67
N LEU A 775 12.59 -4.80 -16.74
CA LEU A 775 11.88 -4.82 -18.03
C LEU A 775 10.60 -5.67 -17.98
N HIS A 776 10.67 -6.89 -17.44
CA HIS A 776 9.50 -7.76 -17.30
C HIS A 776 8.53 -7.22 -16.24
N GLY A 777 9.03 -6.58 -15.19
CA GLY A 777 8.19 -5.87 -14.20
C GLY A 777 7.38 -4.73 -14.82
N ALA A 778 8.00 -3.90 -15.66
CA ALA A 778 7.31 -2.83 -16.39
C ALA A 778 6.28 -3.39 -17.39
N ALA A 779 6.65 -4.43 -18.15
CA ALA A 779 5.72 -5.11 -19.06
C ALA A 779 4.53 -5.72 -18.30
N ARG A 780 4.75 -6.32 -17.13
CA ARG A 780 3.71 -6.90 -16.28
C ARG A 780 2.71 -5.84 -15.79
N VAL A 781 3.18 -4.66 -15.37
CA VAL A 781 2.30 -3.56 -14.94
C VAL A 781 1.45 -3.05 -16.10
N ILE A 782 2.03 -2.91 -17.29
CA ILE A 782 1.30 -2.47 -18.50
C ILE A 782 0.27 -3.52 -18.95
N ALA A 783 0.62 -4.79 -18.93
CA ALA A 783 -0.29 -5.89 -19.23
C ALA A 783 -1.42 -5.99 -18.19
N ASP A 784 -1.14 -5.85 -16.89
CA ASP A 784 -2.14 -5.96 -15.83
C ASP A 784 -3.15 -4.79 -15.83
N LEU A 785 -2.70 -3.57 -16.14
CA LEU A 785 -3.57 -2.40 -16.26
C LEU A 785 -4.39 -2.38 -17.55
N ASN A 786 -3.90 -3.03 -18.61
CA ASN A 786 -4.59 -3.31 -19.88
C ASN A 786 -5.27 -2.10 -20.57
N LEU A 787 -4.50 -1.01 -20.73
CA LEU A 787 -4.98 0.28 -21.24
C LEU A 787 -4.70 0.44 -22.74
N ASP A 788 -5.32 1.41 -23.40
CA ASP A 788 -5.23 1.61 -24.84
C ASP A 788 -4.00 2.42 -25.27
N VAL A 789 -3.62 3.47 -24.51
CA VAL A 789 -2.49 4.36 -24.81
C VAL A 789 -1.68 4.67 -23.56
N TRP A 790 -0.36 4.69 -23.69
CA TRP A 790 0.58 5.05 -22.63
C TRP A 790 1.56 6.12 -23.11
N GLY A 791 1.64 7.23 -22.39
CA GLY A 791 2.83 8.08 -22.35
C GLY A 791 3.84 7.49 -21.37
N LEU A 792 5.09 7.34 -21.79
CA LEU A 792 6.18 6.81 -20.96
C LEU A 792 7.27 7.87 -20.80
N GLU A 793 7.67 8.12 -19.56
CA GLU A 793 8.78 9.01 -19.21
C GLU A 793 9.99 8.24 -18.68
N GLU A 794 11.17 8.88 -18.79
CA GLU A 794 12.48 8.29 -18.48
C GLU A 794 12.77 6.95 -19.17
N VAL A 795 12.34 6.85 -20.43
CA VAL A 795 12.62 5.74 -21.33
C VAL A 795 13.69 6.13 -22.36
N SER A 796 14.19 5.15 -23.12
CA SER A 796 15.10 5.37 -24.26
C SER A 796 14.60 4.59 -25.49
N PRO A 797 14.99 4.96 -26.72
CA PRO A 797 14.54 4.28 -27.94
C PRO A 797 14.65 2.75 -27.88
N ARG A 798 15.77 2.21 -27.36
CA ARG A 798 15.99 0.77 -27.20
C ARG A 798 15.10 0.15 -26.12
N ALA A 799 14.91 0.84 -25.01
CA ALA A 799 14.06 0.36 -23.92
C ALA A 799 12.60 0.16 -24.37
N VAL A 800 12.05 1.10 -25.15
CA VAL A 800 10.66 1.02 -25.66
C VAL A 800 10.50 -0.14 -26.65
N VAL A 801 11.46 -0.34 -27.55
CA VAL A 801 11.44 -1.46 -28.52
C VAL A 801 11.43 -2.81 -27.81
N GLU A 802 12.30 -3.01 -26.83
CA GLU A 802 12.34 -4.28 -26.08
C GLU A 802 11.13 -4.42 -25.12
N LEU A 803 10.57 -3.33 -24.58
CA LEU A 803 9.35 -3.37 -23.77
C LEU A 803 8.15 -3.85 -24.58
N VAL A 804 7.92 -3.27 -25.77
CA VAL A 804 6.86 -3.70 -26.71
C VAL A 804 7.06 -5.15 -27.13
N ARG A 805 8.31 -5.54 -27.38
CA ARG A 805 8.64 -6.93 -27.68
C ARG A 805 8.30 -7.87 -26.52
N VAL A 806 8.66 -7.53 -25.29
CA VAL A 806 8.34 -8.34 -24.09
C VAL A 806 6.83 -8.43 -23.86
N LEU A 807 6.07 -7.36 -24.14
CA LEU A 807 4.60 -7.39 -24.10
C LEU A 807 4.00 -8.42 -25.07
N ARG A 808 4.54 -8.52 -26.30
CA ARG A 808 4.18 -9.57 -27.26
C ARG A 808 4.68 -10.95 -26.84
N ASP A 809 5.98 -11.08 -26.59
CA ASP A 809 6.69 -12.35 -26.40
C ASP A 809 6.30 -13.05 -25.08
N LEU A 810 5.91 -12.30 -24.03
CA LEU A 810 5.41 -12.88 -22.77
C LEU A 810 3.88 -12.87 -22.67
N PHE A 811 3.22 -11.74 -22.94
CA PHE A 811 1.79 -11.54 -22.63
C PHE A 811 0.87 -11.60 -23.86
N GLY A 812 1.42 -11.82 -25.07
CA GLY A 812 0.65 -11.89 -26.31
C GLY A 812 -0.04 -10.58 -26.70
N GLN A 813 0.39 -9.42 -26.18
CA GLN A 813 -0.25 -8.12 -26.46
C GLN A 813 0.53 -7.34 -27.53
N ASP A 814 -0.18 -6.88 -28.56
CA ASP A 814 0.38 -6.22 -29.74
C ASP A 814 0.32 -4.68 -29.64
N TYR A 815 1.37 -4.13 -29.02
CA TYR A 815 1.58 -2.69 -28.91
C TYR A 815 2.34 -2.10 -30.11
N GLY A 816 1.89 -0.95 -30.59
CA GLY A 816 2.64 -0.02 -31.43
C GLY A 816 3.43 0.96 -30.56
N TYR A 817 4.41 1.66 -31.13
CA TYR A 817 5.17 2.68 -30.41
C TYR A 817 5.63 3.82 -31.32
N ALA A 818 5.85 4.99 -30.71
CA ALA A 818 6.50 6.14 -31.32
C ALA A 818 7.37 6.86 -30.28
N LEU A 819 8.44 7.50 -30.75
CA LEU A 819 9.50 8.07 -29.90
C LEU A 819 9.56 9.58 -30.09
N SER A 820 9.66 10.34 -28.99
CA SER A 820 9.81 11.80 -29.07
C SER A 820 11.15 12.20 -29.68
N GLU A 821 12.19 11.40 -29.43
CA GLU A 821 13.54 11.61 -29.94
C GLU A 821 14.09 10.27 -30.49
N PRO A 822 13.74 9.86 -31.72
CA PRO A 822 14.08 8.54 -32.27
C PRO A 822 15.60 8.33 -32.43
N ASP A 823 16.34 9.39 -32.73
CA ASP A 823 17.80 9.39 -32.88
C ASP A 823 18.56 9.65 -31.56
N ALA A 824 17.87 9.60 -30.41
CA ALA A 824 18.50 9.84 -29.11
C ALA A 824 19.60 8.79 -28.80
N PRO A 825 20.77 9.20 -28.28
CA PRO A 825 21.84 8.28 -27.87
C PRO A 825 21.37 7.26 -26.81
N GLU A 826 21.98 6.06 -26.80
CA GLU A 826 21.71 5.05 -25.78
C GLU A 826 21.99 5.62 -24.38
N GLY A 827 20.99 5.51 -23.48
CA GLY A 827 21.04 6.07 -22.12
C GLY A 827 20.59 7.53 -21.98
N LYS A 828 20.34 8.26 -23.08
CA LYS A 828 19.55 9.51 -23.00
C LYS A 828 18.11 9.15 -22.63
N GLN A 829 17.66 9.64 -21.48
CA GLN A 829 16.24 9.67 -21.14
C GLN A 829 15.48 10.52 -22.17
N SER A 830 14.30 10.04 -22.55
CA SER A 830 13.34 10.67 -23.47
C SER A 830 11.93 10.36 -22.95
N THR A 831 10.92 10.99 -23.55
CA THR A 831 9.56 10.47 -23.53
C THR A 831 9.29 9.61 -24.77
N ALA A 832 8.26 8.77 -24.72
CA ALA A 832 7.73 7.99 -25.83
C ALA A 832 6.24 7.71 -25.61
N VAL A 833 5.59 7.13 -26.62
CA VAL A 833 4.25 6.55 -26.48
C VAL A 833 4.21 5.10 -26.96
N ILE A 834 3.38 4.29 -26.31
CA ILE A 834 2.97 2.97 -26.81
C ILE A 834 1.44 2.87 -26.80
N TRP A 835 0.85 2.08 -27.69
CA TRP A 835 -0.61 1.92 -27.78
C TRP A 835 -1.00 0.53 -28.29
N ARG A 836 -2.19 0.03 -27.92
CA ARG A 836 -2.70 -1.25 -28.43
C ARG A 836 -3.17 -1.11 -29.88
N THR A 837 -2.58 -1.89 -30.78
CA THR A 837 -2.86 -1.79 -32.23
C THR A 837 -4.25 -2.28 -32.62
N ALA A 838 -4.90 -3.09 -31.77
CA ALA A 838 -6.26 -3.57 -31.99
C ALA A 838 -7.36 -2.53 -31.70
N THR A 839 -7.07 -1.51 -30.86
CA THR A 839 -8.06 -0.53 -30.39
C THR A 839 -7.77 0.91 -30.85
N VAL A 840 -6.51 1.28 -31.05
CA VAL A 840 -6.11 2.64 -31.44
C VAL A 840 -5.00 2.59 -32.50
N ARG A 841 -4.99 3.56 -33.40
CA ARG A 841 -3.86 3.87 -34.29
C ARG A 841 -3.16 5.13 -33.81
N GLY A 842 -1.88 5.00 -33.45
CA GLY A 842 -0.99 6.13 -33.16
C GLY A 842 -0.03 6.44 -34.31
N GLU A 843 0.32 7.71 -34.48
CA GLU A 843 1.42 8.15 -35.36
C GLU A 843 2.12 9.42 -34.81
N PRO A 844 3.43 9.59 -35.04
CA PRO A 844 4.13 10.81 -34.66
C PRO A 844 3.64 11.99 -35.52
N ALA A 845 3.32 13.10 -34.87
CA ALA A 845 2.93 14.35 -35.50
C ALA A 845 4.02 15.41 -35.33
N ARG A 846 3.99 16.45 -36.17
CA ARG A 846 4.95 17.55 -36.13
C ARG A 846 4.29 18.79 -35.50
N TRP A 847 4.98 19.42 -34.57
CA TRP A 847 4.58 20.74 -34.06
C TRP A 847 4.73 21.83 -35.14
N PRO A 848 3.88 22.87 -35.14
CA PRO A 848 4.07 24.06 -35.98
C PRO A 848 5.47 24.65 -35.84
N ASP A 849 6.00 25.26 -36.91
CA ASP A 849 7.33 25.88 -36.88
C ASP A 849 7.44 27.00 -35.82
N GLU A 850 6.33 27.69 -35.52
CA GLU A 850 6.23 28.65 -34.41
C GLU A 850 6.53 27.98 -33.05
N ALA A 851 6.01 26.76 -32.84
CA ALA A 851 6.15 26.01 -31.60
C ALA A 851 7.53 25.35 -31.46
N LEU A 852 8.09 24.80 -32.56
CA LEU A 852 9.43 24.22 -32.57
C LEU A 852 10.50 25.24 -32.11
N ALA A 853 10.38 26.49 -32.56
CA ALA A 853 11.26 27.58 -32.15
C ALA A 853 11.20 27.92 -30.64
N LEU A 854 10.14 27.51 -29.93
CA LEU A 854 10.00 27.69 -28.48
C LEU A 854 10.68 26.57 -27.68
N PHE A 855 10.74 25.36 -28.22
CA PHE A 855 11.29 24.20 -27.49
C PHE A 855 12.82 24.17 -27.48
N ASP A 856 13.47 24.80 -28.46
CA ASP A 856 14.93 25.01 -28.47
C ASP A 856 15.41 26.20 -27.63
N LEU A 857 14.52 26.92 -26.95
CA LEU A 857 14.92 28.05 -26.10
C LEU A 857 15.77 27.60 -24.92
N ASP A 858 16.91 28.28 -24.76
CA ASP A 858 17.74 28.26 -23.58
C ASP A 858 17.33 29.40 -22.63
N SER A 859 17.37 29.15 -21.33
CA SER A 859 16.97 30.12 -20.30
C SER A 859 17.85 31.38 -20.25
N ARG A 860 18.98 31.38 -20.96
CA ARG A 860 19.88 32.53 -21.14
C ARG A 860 19.56 33.38 -22.38
N ASP A 861 18.56 33.01 -23.19
CA ASP A 861 18.15 33.81 -24.35
C ASP A 861 17.49 35.13 -23.89
N PRO A 862 17.93 36.31 -24.38
CA PRO A 862 17.37 37.61 -23.96
C PRO A 862 15.89 37.83 -24.37
N ARG A 863 15.27 36.90 -25.11
CA ARG A 863 13.83 36.81 -25.36
C ARG A 863 13.07 36.17 -24.18
N ALA A 864 13.72 35.32 -23.39
CA ALA A 864 13.20 34.74 -22.15
C ALA A 864 13.43 35.72 -20.96
N ARG A 865 12.61 36.78 -20.90
CA ARG A 865 12.87 38.00 -20.11
C ARG A 865 12.65 37.93 -18.58
N GLU A 866 12.59 36.77 -17.95
CA GLU A 866 12.40 36.64 -16.49
C GLU A 866 13.42 35.65 -15.88
N GLU A 867 13.96 35.97 -14.71
CA GLU A 867 15.16 35.36 -14.10
C GLU A 867 15.13 33.82 -14.06
N ALA A 868 16.03 33.18 -14.80
CA ALA A 868 16.08 31.72 -14.87
C ALA A 868 17.49 31.14 -14.63
N VAL A 869 17.53 30.03 -13.91
CA VAL A 869 18.74 29.21 -13.71
C VAL A 869 19.18 28.61 -15.06
N HIS A 870 20.48 28.50 -15.29
CA HIS A 870 21.07 28.28 -16.62
C HIS A 870 20.77 26.89 -17.23
N GLY A 871 20.15 26.85 -18.43
CA GLY A 871 19.99 25.61 -19.24
C GLY A 871 18.89 25.67 -20.30
N LYS A 872 18.76 24.64 -21.16
CA LYS A 872 17.59 24.48 -22.05
C LYS A 872 16.30 24.46 -21.23
N VAL A 873 15.20 25.05 -21.71
CA VAL A 873 13.91 24.96 -20.98
C VAL A 873 13.41 23.51 -20.97
N PHE A 874 13.35 22.87 -22.14
CA PHE A 874 12.99 21.47 -22.30
C PHE A 874 14.26 20.62 -22.51
N ASP A 875 14.62 19.81 -21.50
CA ASP A 875 15.76 18.86 -21.58
C ASP A 875 15.35 17.52 -22.22
N ARG A 876 14.04 17.28 -22.33
CA ARG A 876 13.38 16.19 -23.05
C ARG A 876 12.45 16.85 -24.07
N PHE A 877 12.53 16.47 -25.33
CA PHE A 877 11.66 17.08 -26.35
C PHE A 877 10.19 16.72 -26.09
N PRO A 878 9.25 17.69 -26.02
CA PRO A 878 7.82 17.39 -25.94
C PRO A 878 7.34 16.78 -27.26
N GLY A 879 7.33 15.45 -27.37
CA GLY A 879 6.85 14.75 -28.55
C GLY A 879 5.35 14.97 -28.76
N LEU A 880 4.93 15.21 -30.00
CA LEU A 880 3.51 15.29 -30.38
C LEU A 880 3.11 14.00 -31.09
N PHE A 881 2.06 13.36 -30.62
CA PHE A 881 1.55 12.11 -31.20
C PHE A 881 0.07 12.25 -31.48
N ARG A 882 -0.37 11.88 -32.69
CA ARG A 882 -1.79 11.83 -33.05
C ARG A 882 -2.31 10.41 -32.84
N PHE A 883 -3.49 10.30 -32.25
CA PHE A 883 -4.21 9.06 -32.06
C PHE A 883 -5.59 9.13 -32.70
N THR A 884 -5.97 8.05 -33.36
CA THR A 884 -7.26 7.84 -34.02
C THR A 884 -7.78 6.47 -33.59
N LEU A 885 -9.04 6.37 -33.18
CA LEU A 885 -9.65 5.08 -32.83
C LEU A 885 -9.71 4.14 -34.04
N GLY A 886 -9.48 2.84 -33.83
CA GLY A 886 -9.42 1.89 -34.92
C GLY A 886 -9.70 0.44 -34.53
N GLY A 887 -9.56 -0.45 -35.51
CA GLY A 887 -9.74 -1.89 -35.32
C GLY A 887 -11.16 -2.27 -34.87
N THR A 888 -11.27 -3.08 -33.82
CA THR A 888 -12.55 -3.57 -33.29
C THR A 888 -13.42 -2.47 -32.68
N ARG A 889 -12.85 -1.28 -32.42
CA ARG A 889 -13.53 -0.11 -31.87
C ARG A 889 -13.95 0.92 -32.94
N THR A 890 -14.14 0.49 -34.19
CA THR A 890 -14.65 1.38 -35.26
C THR A 890 -16.17 1.52 -35.12
N PRO A 891 -16.74 2.73 -34.93
CA PRO A 891 -18.17 2.89 -34.69
C PRO A 891 -19.02 2.42 -35.87
N ALA A 892 -20.10 1.69 -35.57
CA ALA A 892 -21.01 1.12 -36.57
C ALA A 892 -21.89 2.15 -37.33
N ARG A 893 -21.64 3.46 -37.14
CA ARG A 893 -22.33 4.57 -37.82
C ARG A 893 -21.32 5.53 -38.44
N PRO A 894 -21.64 6.13 -39.61
CA PRO A 894 -20.76 7.11 -40.24
C PRO A 894 -20.72 8.42 -39.44
N GLY A 895 -19.64 8.60 -38.70
CA GLY A 895 -19.19 9.86 -38.10
C GLY A 895 -17.68 9.99 -38.27
N ALA A 896 -17.12 11.18 -38.08
CA ALA A 896 -15.66 11.33 -38.06
C ALA A 896 -15.07 10.51 -36.90
N PRO A 897 -13.95 9.79 -37.09
CA PRO A 897 -13.31 9.09 -35.99
C PRO A 897 -12.83 10.12 -34.95
N PHE A 898 -12.91 9.75 -33.67
CA PHE A 898 -12.38 10.58 -32.60
C PHE A 898 -10.85 10.60 -32.70
N ASP A 899 -10.33 11.80 -32.94
CA ASP A 899 -8.91 12.10 -33.16
C ASP A 899 -8.42 13.03 -32.06
N PHE A 900 -7.32 12.68 -31.39
CA PHE A 900 -6.72 13.52 -30.36
C PHE A 900 -5.19 13.51 -30.44
N PHE A 901 -4.58 14.55 -29.88
CA PHE A 901 -3.15 14.67 -29.71
C PHE A 901 -2.73 14.37 -28.27
N LEU A 902 -1.69 13.55 -28.10
CA LEU A 902 -1.07 13.25 -26.81
C LEU A 902 0.34 13.85 -26.76
N VAL A 903 0.70 14.45 -25.63
CA VAL A 903 2.04 15.01 -25.36
C VAL A 903 2.54 14.49 -23.99
N PRO A 904 3.41 13.47 -23.95
CA PRO A 904 4.06 13.04 -22.71
C PRO A 904 5.14 14.04 -22.29
N LEU A 905 5.06 14.49 -21.05
CA LEU A 905 5.88 15.54 -20.45
C LEU A 905 6.77 14.97 -19.34
N HIS A 906 8.06 15.29 -19.37
CA HIS A 906 8.94 15.20 -18.22
C HIS A 906 9.65 16.54 -18.02
N LEU A 907 9.24 17.29 -16.99
CA LEU A 907 9.88 18.55 -16.57
C LEU A 907 10.86 18.28 -15.42
N LYS A 908 12.00 18.97 -15.37
CA LYS A 908 13.11 18.61 -14.47
C LYS A 908 12.88 18.99 -12.99
N ALA A 909 13.34 18.12 -12.08
CA ALA A 909 13.14 18.20 -10.64
C ALA A 909 13.81 19.39 -9.90
N MET A 910 13.04 19.92 -8.92
CA MET A 910 13.35 20.68 -7.69
C MET A 910 14.55 21.64 -7.58
N ALA A 911 15.77 21.29 -8.03
CA ALA A 911 16.98 22.08 -7.76
C ALA A 911 17.13 23.36 -8.61
N GLU A 912 16.41 23.47 -9.72
CA GLU A 912 16.56 24.57 -10.71
C GLU A 912 15.36 25.54 -10.74
N GLY A 913 14.43 25.41 -9.79
CA GLY A 913 13.45 26.43 -9.46
C GLY A 913 12.13 26.41 -10.24
N SER A 914 11.07 26.76 -9.49
CA SER A 914 9.70 26.99 -9.95
C SER A 914 9.58 27.86 -11.22
N VAL A 915 10.49 28.82 -11.43
CA VAL A 915 10.50 29.68 -12.62
C VAL A 915 10.61 28.89 -13.92
N ARG A 916 11.45 27.85 -13.99
CA ARG A 916 11.64 27.07 -15.22
C ARG A 916 10.37 26.29 -15.59
N ARG A 917 9.60 25.81 -14.60
CA ARG A 917 8.30 25.15 -14.83
C ARG A 917 7.21 26.15 -15.24
N ARG A 918 7.14 27.33 -14.61
CA ARG A 918 6.27 28.43 -15.08
C ARG A 918 6.57 28.86 -16.52
N LEU A 919 7.85 28.91 -16.89
CA LEU A 919 8.26 29.19 -18.26
C LEU A 919 7.84 28.06 -19.21
N ALA A 920 8.10 26.80 -18.85
CA ALA A 920 7.67 25.64 -19.64
C ALA A 920 6.14 25.61 -19.85
N ALA A 921 5.34 25.86 -18.81
CA ALA A 921 3.88 25.95 -18.89
C ALA A 921 3.42 27.07 -19.85
N ARG A 922 4.03 28.26 -19.78
CA ARG A 922 3.75 29.37 -20.71
C ARG A 922 4.15 29.07 -22.16
N LEU A 923 5.25 28.34 -22.38
CA LEU A 923 5.71 27.93 -23.72
C LEU A 923 4.83 26.81 -24.30
N LEU A 924 4.41 25.84 -23.48
CA LEU A 924 3.46 24.81 -23.87
C LEU A 924 2.11 25.41 -24.29
N MET A 925 1.57 26.37 -23.53
CA MET A 925 0.33 27.08 -23.91
C MET A 925 0.46 27.77 -25.28
N ARG A 926 1.60 28.44 -25.55
CA ARG A 926 1.85 29.04 -26.87
C ARG A 926 1.95 27.99 -27.98
N ALA A 927 2.59 26.87 -27.73
CA ALA A 927 2.75 25.77 -28.68
C ALA A 927 1.42 25.08 -29.00
N THR A 928 0.60 24.76 -28.00
CA THR A 928 -0.75 24.19 -28.20
C THR A 928 -1.68 25.20 -28.87
N GLY A 929 -1.60 26.47 -28.50
CA GLY A 929 -2.31 27.55 -29.18
C GLY A 929 -1.91 27.71 -30.65
N ALA A 930 -0.65 27.48 -31.02
CA ALA A 930 -0.22 27.44 -32.42
C ALA A 930 -0.78 26.20 -33.15
N LEU A 931 -0.75 25.02 -32.50
CA LEU A 931 -1.29 23.78 -33.06
C LEU A 931 -2.81 23.88 -33.31
N ILE A 932 -3.57 24.49 -32.40
CA ILE A 932 -5.01 24.74 -32.57
C ILE A 932 -5.25 25.71 -33.73
N ARG A 933 -4.46 26.78 -33.88
CA ARG A 933 -4.59 27.72 -35.01
C ARG A 933 -4.31 27.07 -36.37
N GLU A 934 -3.36 26.14 -36.45
CA GLU A 934 -3.02 25.43 -37.69
C GLU A 934 -4.02 24.30 -38.01
N SER A 935 -4.50 23.60 -36.98
CA SER A 935 -5.41 22.44 -37.12
C SER A 935 -6.90 22.81 -37.17
N GLY A 936 -7.25 24.05 -36.79
CA GLY A 936 -8.62 24.55 -36.69
C GLY A 936 -9.28 24.20 -35.36
N ASP A 937 -9.43 22.90 -35.09
CA ASP A 937 -9.89 22.36 -33.81
C ASP A 937 -9.03 21.14 -33.45
N ALA A 938 -8.55 21.08 -32.21
CA ALA A 938 -7.62 20.04 -31.75
C ALA A 938 -7.87 19.67 -30.29
N ASP A 939 -8.28 18.41 -30.10
CA ASP A 939 -8.35 17.77 -28.81
C ASP A 939 -6.93 17.40 -28.36
N ILE A 940 -6.46 17.96 -27.24
CA ILE A 940 -5.07 17.84 -26.79
C ILE A 940 -5.04 17.38 -25.33
N ILE A 941 -4.22 16.35 -25.09
CA ILE A 941 -3.95 15.76 -23.77
C ILE A 941 -2.46 15.93 -23.49
N LEU A 942 -2.14 16.67 -22.43
CA LEU A 942 -0.77 16.80 -21.90
C LEU A 942 -0.67 15.98 -20.62
N GLY A 943 0.40 15.25 -20.36
CA GLY A 943 0.54 14.57 -19.07
C GLY A 943 1.90 13.93 -18.80
N GLY A 944 2.12 13.52 -17.56
CA GLY A 944 3.37 12.92 -17.07
C GLY A 944 3.98 13.68 -15.88
N ASP A 945 5.22 13.33 -15.55
CA ASP A 945 5.99 13.99 -14.47
C ASP A 945 6.33 15.46 -14.79
N VAL A 946 5.52 16.37 -14.26
CA VAL A 946 5.74 17.82 -14.36
C VAL A 946 6.54 18.40 -13.19
N ASN A 947 7.01 17.56 -12.26
CA ASN A 947 7.83 17.94 -11.10
C ASN A 947 7.29 19.12 -10.26
N ALA A 948 5.96 19.28 -10.22
CA ALA A 948 5.26 20.31 -9.45
C ALA A 948 3.84 19.84 -9.04
N PRO A 949 3.45 19.97 -7.76
CA PRO A 949 2.04 19.87 -7.37
C PRO A 949 1.21 21.02 -7.97
N LEU A 950 -0.06 20.79 -8.34
CA LEU A 950 -0.94 21.87 -8.84
C LEU A 950 -0.96 23.08 -7.89
N ALA A 951 -1.02 22.82 -6.57
CA ALA A 951 -1.03 23.85 -5.53
C ALA A 951 0.25 24.72 -5.45
N SER A 952 1.31 24.41 -6.21
CA SER A 952 2.53 25.23 -6.29
C SER A 952 2.35 26.53 -7.11
N GLY A 953 1.31 26.60 -7.94
CA GLY A 953 1.13 27.70 -8.89
C GLY A 953 2.03 27.64 -10.13
N ASP A 954 2.91 26.63 -10.24
CA ASP A 954 3.88 26.52 -11.35
C ASP A 954 3.23 26.26 -12.71
N LEU A 955 2.01 25.75 -12.71
CA LEU A 955 1.28 25.28 -13.90
C LEU A 955 0.06 26.15 -14.23
N ASN A 956 -0.17 27.25 -13.51
CA ASN A 956 -1.32 28.15 -13.71
C ASN A 956 -1.48 28.59 -15.17
N ALA A 957 -0.39 28.83 -15.89
CA ALA A 957 -0.44 29.25 -17.29
C ALA A 957 -1.10 28.23 -18.26
N LEU A 958 -1.22 26.95 -17.86
CA LEU A 958 -2.04 25.96 -18.58
C LEU A 958 -3.52 26.10 -18.21
N GLN A 959 -3.83 26.25 -16.92
CA GLN A 959 -5.20 26.41 -16.40
C GLN A 959 -5.84 27.71 -16.88
N ASP A 960 -5.14 28.84 -16.72
CA ASP A 960 -5.50 30.15 -17.29
C ASP A 960 -5.62 30.11 -18.82
N GLY A 961 -4.89 29.20 -19.47
CA GLY A 961 -4.92 28.93 -20.90
C GLY A 961 -6.07 28.04 -21.37
N GLY A 962 -6.99 27.65 -20.47
CA GLY A 962 -8.17 26.84 -20.80
C GLY A 962 -7.93 25.32 -20.81
N PHE A 963 -6.85 24.83 -20.18
CA PHE A 963 -6.70 23.39 -19.91
C PHE A 963 -7.28 23.02 -18.54
N THR A 964 -8.12 21.98 -18.50
CA THR A 964 -8.59 21.39 -17.24
C THR A 964 -7.53 20.44 -16.71
N ALA A 965 -7.00 20.71 -15.51
CA ALA A 965 -6.07 19.82 -14.83
C ALA A 965 -6.83 18.69 -14.13
N MET A 966 -6.34 17.45 -14.23
CA MET A 966 -6.84 16.29 -13.50
C MET A 966 -5.83 15.93 -12.41
N ALA A 967 -6.21 16.11 -11.15
CA ALA A 967 -5.33 15.86 -10.00
C ALA A 967 -6.12 15.48 -8.73
N ALA A 968 -5.39 15.06 -7.69
CA ALA A 968 -5.93 14.58 -6.43
C ALA A 968 -6.76 15.60 -5.61
N SER A 969 -6.79 16.88 -6.00
CA SER A 969 -7.54 17.95 -5.29
C SER A 969 -9.06 17.94 -5.54
N ASP A 970 -9.53 17.23 -6.57
CA ASP A 970 -10.95 17.18 -6.96
C ASP A 970 -11.80 16.19 -6.13
N GLU A 971 -11.29 15.78 -4.97
CA GLU A 971 -11.97 14.95 -3.95
C GLU A 971 -13.37 15.48 -3.59
N LYS A 972 -13.56 16.81 -3.58
CA LYS A 972 -14.87 17.45 -3.33
C LYS A 972 -15.80 17.52 -4.53
N ALA A 973 -15.29 17.31 -5.75
CA ALA A 973 -16.04 17.34 -7.00
C ALA A 973 -16.37 15.92 -7.51
N GLY A 974 -15.88 14.88 -6.84
CA GLY A 974 -16.07 13.48 -7.26
C GLY A 974 -15.14 13.06 -8.41
N GLY A 975 -14.03 13.77 -8.63
CA GLY A 975 -13.04 13.45 -9.66
C GLY A 975 -11.73 12.93 -9.06
N PHE A 976 -11.35 11.70 -9.43
CA PHE A 976 -10.09 11.08 -9.02
C PHE A 976 -9.77 9.84 -9.86
N THR A 977 -8.58 9.78 -10.48
CA THR A 977 -8.03 8.50 -10.97
C THR A 977 -6.56 8.44 -10.58
N TYR A 978 -6.23 7.73 -9.50
CA TYR A 978 -4.85 7.68 -9.02
C TYR A 978 -4.57 6.50 -8.07
N LEU A 979 -3.38 5.92 -8.17
CA LEU A 979 -2.82 4.94 -7.24
C LEU A 979 -1.85 5.66 -6.28
N LYS A 980 -2.09 5.67 -4.97
CA LYS A 980 -1.45 6.61 -4.02
C LYS A 980 0.01 6.32 -3.60
N SER A 981 0.93 7.22 -3.92
CA SER A 981 2.24 7.40 -3.24
C SER A 981 2.47 8.89 -2.90
N PRO A 982 3.38 9.24 -1.98
CA PRO A 982 3.73 10.65 -1.71
C PRO A 982 4.38 11.37 -2.88
N LYS A 983 4.90 10.64 -3.88
CA LYS A 983 5.69 11.21 -4.98
C LYS A 983 4.86 11.68 -6.17
N SER A 984 3.80 10.98 -6.57
CA SER A 984 3.03 11.38 -7.77
C SER A 984 2.08 12.56 -7.58
N LEU A 985 2.21 13.33 -6.48
CA LEU A 985 1.61 14.67 -6.41
C LEU A 985 2.13 15.60 -7.52
N ILE A 986 3.25 15.24 -8.17
CA ILE A 986 3.86 15.94 -9.30
C ILE A 986 3.51 15.36 -10.68
N ASP A 987 2.85 14.20 -10.75
CA ASP A 987 2.41 13.59 -11.99
C ASP A 987 0.97 14.10 -12.28
N ASN A 988 0.75 14.73 -13.43
CA ASN A 988 -0.53 15.41 -13.72
C ASN A 988 -0.97 15.14 -15.17
N ILE A 989 -2.28 15.25 -15.44
CA ILE A 989 -2.83 15.22 -16.81
C ILE A 989 -3.68 16.47 -17.04
N PHE A 990 -3.63 17.06 -18.23
CA PHE A 990 -4.33 18.27 -18.63
C PHE A 990 -5.09 18.04 -19.94
N LEU A 991 -6.39 18.36 -19.96
CA LEU A 991 -7.26 18.24 -21.14
C LEU A 991 -7.58 19.62 -21.74
N SER A 992 -7.54 19.76 -23.07
CA SER A 992 -7.94 21.01 -23.73
C SER A 992 -9.44 21.30 -23.62
N SER A 993 -9.83 22.57 -23.70
CA SER A 993 -11.23 23.01 -23.61
C SER A 993 -12.13 22.50 -24.74
N ASN A 994 -11.57 22.10 -25.88
CA ASN A 994 -12.35 21.53 -26.97
C ASN A 994 -12.63 20.04 -26.70
N LEU A 995 -11.65 19.32 -26.14
CA LEU A 995 -11.84 17.94 -25.71
C LEU A 995 -12.88 17.82 -24.59
N THR A 996 -13.02 18.82 -23.70
CA THR A 996 -14.12 18.82 -22.71
C THR A 996 -15.50 19.12 -23.31
N ARG A 997 -15.58 19.69 -24.52
CA ARG A 997 -16.85 19.94 -25.24
C ARG A 997 -17.27 18.75 -26.10
N THR A 998 -16.34 18.15 -26.85
CA THR A 998 -16.53 16.86 -27.53
C THR A 998 -16.80 15.76 -26.52
N VAL A 999 -16.09 15.84 -25.39
CA VAL A 999 -16.16 15.02 -24.18
C VAL A 999 -17.59 14.85 -23.66
N GLY A 1000 -18.10 16.00 -23.18
CA GLY A 1000 -19.24 16.14 -22.28
C GLY A 1000 -18.79 16.62 -20.89
N GLY A 1001 -19.72 17.16 -20.08
CA GLY A 1001 -19.35 17.90 -18.85
C GLY A 1001 -19.40 17.15 -17.51
N ALA A 1002 -20.11 16.02 -17.39
CA ALA A 1002 -20.49 15.46 -16.08
C ALA A 1002 -20.23 13.95 -15.87
N ASP A 1003 -20.20 13.13 -16.92
CA ASP A 1003 -20.14 11.66 -16.82
C ASP A 1003 -18.72 11.06 -16.97
N PHE A 1004 -17.69 11.91 -16.95
CA PHE A 1004 -16.31 11.58 -17.39
C PHE A 1004 -15.32 11.37 -16.24
N PHE A 1005 -15.76 11.67 -15.01
CA PHE A 1005 -14.98 11.49 -13.79
C PHE A 1005 -15.12 10.05 -13.28
N ILE A 1006 -14.46 9.10 -13.95
CA ILE A 1006 -14.57 7.68 -13.64
C ILE A 1006 -13.62 7.33 -12.49
N VAL A 1007 -14.10 7.47 -11.27
CA VAL A 1007 -13.35 7.18 -10.05
C VAL A 1007 -13.43 5.71 -9.68
N ALA A 1008 -12.38 4.96 -10.00
CA ALA A 1008 -12.21 3.57 -9.57
C ALA A 1008 -11.45 3.49 -8.24
N ARG A 1009 -12.05 3.99 -7.14
CA ARG A 1009 -11.41 4.14 -5.82
C ARG A 1009 -11.07 2.80 -5.16
N GLU A 1010 -11.78 1.74 -5.51
CA GLU A 1010 -11.71 0.40 -4.90
C GLU A 1010 -10.65 -0.51 -5.56
N ARG A 1011 -9.87 0.03 -6.52
CA ARG A 1011 -8.92 -0.73 -7.35
C ARG A 1011 -7.46 -0.38 -7.01
N SER A 1012 -6.57 -1.36 -7.09
CA SER A 1012 -5.18 -1.23 -6.62
C SER A 1012 -4.22 -2.16 -7.38
N VAL A 1013 -2.96 -1.72 -7.57
CA VAL A 1013 -1.88 -2.47 -8.28
C VAL A 1013 -0.56 -2.47 -7.47
N ASP A 1014 -0.68 -2.14 -6.18
CA ASP A 1014 0.42 -1.67 -5.32
C ASP A 1014 1.57 -2.67 -5.15
N GLY A 1015 1.29 -3.98 -5.15
CA GLY A 1015 2.29 -5.02 -4.96
C GLY A 1015 3.31 -5.16 -6.11
N PHE A 1016 2.97 -4.70 -7.32
CA PHE A 1016 3.88 -4.75 -8.47
C PHE A 1016 4.61 -3.44 -8.67
N VAL A 1017 3.88 -2.31 -8.66
CA VAL A 1017 4.45 -1.00 -9.02
C VAL A 1017 5.60 -0.61 -8.08
N ALA A 1018 5.46 -0.82 -6.77
CA ALA A 1018 6.47 -0.45 -5.77
C ALA A 1018 7.84 -1.13 -5.96
N ASN A 1019 7.89 -2.27 -6.65
CA ASN A 1019 9.14 -2.98 -6.96
C ASN A 1019 9.75 -2.54 -8.31
N VAL A 1020 9.00 -1.82 -9.15
CA VAL A 1020 9.39 -1.45 -10.52
C VAL A 1020 9.82 0.02 -10.59
N SER A 1021 8.97 0.96 -10.20
CA SER A 1021 9.20 2.41 -10.18
C SER A 1021 8.66 3.00 -8.88
N ASP A 1022 9.25 4.10 -8.38
CA ASP A 1022 8.68 4.80 -7.22
C ASP A 1022 7.59 5.83 -7.58
N HIS A 1023 7.45 6.14 -8.88
CA HIS A 1023 6.29 6.76 -9.48
C HIS A 1023 5.23 5.70 -9.85
N ARG A 1024 3.96 6.03 -9.58
CA ARG A 1024 2.79 5.23 -9.96
C ARG A 1024 2.12 5.83 -11.19
N PRO A 1025 1.58 5.04 -12.13
CA PRO A 1025 0.89 5.58 -13.30
C PRO A 1025 -0.29 6.49 -12.92
N VAL A 1026 -0.42 7.62 -13.63
CA VAL A 1026 -1.63 8.44 -13.63
C VAL A 1026 -2.45 8.07 -14.86
N LEU A 1027 -3.76 7.87 -14.69
CA LEU A 1027 -4.61 7.23 -15.71
C LEU A 1027 -5.90 8.04 -15.93
N VAL A 1028 -6.54 7.90 -17.09
CA VAL A 1028 -7.86 8.47 -17.41
C VAL A 1028 -8.57 7.57 -18.43
N ARG A 1029 -9.88 7.40 -18.27
CA ARG A 1029 -10.77 6.86 -19.31
C ARG A 1029 -11.55 8.01 -19.92
N LEU A 1030 -11.48 8.16 -21.24
CA LEU A 1030 -12.38 9.04 -21.97
C LEU A 1030 -13.58 8.22 -22.45
N SER A 1031 -14.78 8.52 -21.96
CA SER A 1031 -16.02 7.93 -22.47
C SER A 1031 -16.51 8.73 -23.67
N LEU A 1032 -16.81 8.07 -24.78
CA LEU A 1032 -17.20 8.69 -26.03
C LEU A 1032 -18.73 8.68 -26.09
N GLY A 1033 -19.34 9.83 -25.83
CA GLY A 1033 -20.80 9.95 -25.80
C GLY A 1033 -21.43 9.69 -27.17
N ASN A 1034 -22.58 9.00 -27.17
CA ASN A 1034 -23.49 9.08 -28.33
C ASN A 1034 -23.97 10.53 -28.44
N VAL A 1035 -23.48 11.27 -29.44
CA VAL A 1035 -23.94 12.64 -29.76
C VAL A 1035 -25.37 12.57 -30.32
N ALA A 1036 -26.33 12.41 -29.42
CA ALA A 1036 -27.74 12.61 -29.68
C ALA A 1036 -28.00 14.12 -29.80
N ALA A 1037 -27.64 14.68 -30.97
CA ALA A 1037 -27.93 16.03 -31.44
C ALA A 1037 -28.18 17.04 -30.31
N THR A 1038 -27.11 17.48 -29.62
CA THR A 1038 -27.17 18.69 -28.80
C THR A 1038 -27.64 19.82 -29.70
N THR A 1039 -28.88 20.25 -29.47
CA THR A 1039 -29.50 21.37 -30.18
C THR A 1039 -28.51 22.54 -30.21
N GLU A 1040 -28.29 23.14 -31.39
CA GLU A 1040 -27.54 24.40 -31.47
C GLU A 1040 -28.22 25.41 -30.53
N VAL A 1041 -27.58 25.67 -29.39
CA VAL A 1041 -27.95 26.81 -28.55
C VAL A 1041 -27.35 28.02 -29.25
N ASP A 1042 -28.18 28.68 -30.06
CA ASP A 1042 -27.86 29.98 -30.64
C ASP A 1042 -27.58 30.97 -29.50
N LEU A 1043 -26.30 31.17 -29.18
CA LEU A 1043 -25.80 32.17 -28.25
C LEU A 1043 -25.74 33.55 -28.93
N SER A 1044 -26.79 33.92 -29.67
CA SER A 1044 -27.03 35.31 -30.03
C SER A 1044 -27.39 36.10 -28.78
N ASP A 1045 -27.01 37.39 -28.72
CA ASP A 1045 -27.14 38.22 -27.49
C ASP A 1045 -28.56 38.22 -26.89
N ARG A 1046 -29.59 38.03 -27.73
CA ARG A 1046 -31.00 37.91 -27.32
C ARG A 1046 -31.28 36.71 -26.41
N GLY A 1047 -30.52 35.62 -26.53
CA GLY A 1047 -30.63 34.45 -25.67
C GLY A 1047 -30.17 34.74 -24.24
N LEU A 1048 -29.12 35.55 -24.09
CA LEU A 1048 -28.59 35.99 -22.79
C LEU A 1048 -29.56 36.96 -22.10
N ASP A 1049 -30.08 37.95 -22.82
CA ASP A 1049 -31.08 38.90 -22.29
C ASP A 1049 -32.33 38.16 -21.75
N THR A 1050 -32.84 37.19 -22.51
CA THR A 1050 -34.02 36.37 -22.13
C THR A 1050 -33.75 35.48 -20.90
N MET A 1051 -32.48 35.21 -20.58
CA MET A 1051 -32.07 34.49 -19.37
C MET A 1051 -31.95 35.42 -18.17
N ILE A 1052 -31.39 36.62 -18.38
CA ILE A 1052 -31.25 37.66 -17.35
C ILE A 1052 -32.64 38.15 -16.89
N ASP A 1053 -33.56 38.41 -17.82
CA ASP A 1053 -34.94 38.82 -17.50
C ASP A 1053 -35.67 37.78 -16.64
N ARG A 1054 -35.42 36.49 -16.88
CA ARG A 1054 -35.99 35.39 -16.09
C ARG A 1054 -35.43 35.36 -14.67
N TRP A 1055 -34.11 35.50 -14.52
CA TRP A 1055 -33.44 35.57 -13.22
C TRP A 1055 -33.81 36.83 -12.41
N LEU A 1056 -34.17 37.93 -13.08
CA LEU A 1056 -34.69 39.13 -12.43
C LEU A 1056 -36.17 38.98 -12.01
N ALA A 1057 -36.98 38.23 -12.76
CA ALA A 1057 -38.38 37.96 -12.44
C ALA A 1057 -38.58 36.99 -11.24
N GLU A 1058 -37.61 36.14 -10.94
CA GLU A 1058 -37.74 35.05 -9.95
C GLU A 1058 -37.26 35.40 -8.51
N ARG A 1059 -36.87 36.65 -8.23
CA ARG A 1059 -36.46 37.07 -6.87
C ARG A 1059 -37.64 37.37 -5.95
N PRO A 1060 -37.77 36.72 -4.77
CA PRO A 1060 -38.75 37.10 -3.76
C PRO A 1060 -38.38 38.42 -3.07
N ASP A 1061 -39.35 39.32 -2.92
CA ASP A 1061 -39.18 40.61 -2.25
C ASP A 1061 -39.25 40.49 -0.72
N HIS A 1062 -38.13 40.75 -0.04
CA HIS A 1062 -38.07 41.01 1.40
C HIS A 1062 -37.20 42.26 1.68
N GLY A 1063 -37.80 43.43 1.43
CA GLY A 1063 -37.13 44.71 1.58
C GLY A 1063 -37.02 45.28 3.00
N SER A 1064 -36.06 46.20 3.14
CA SER A 1064 -35.92 47.20 4.21
C SER A 1064 -35.45 46.65 5.58
N ARG A 1065 -34.59 47.34 6.35
CA ARG A 1065 -34.47 48.79 6.60
C ARG A 1065 -33.06 49.17 7.10
N ARG A 1066 -32.65 50.43 6.86
CA ARG A 1066 -32.08 51.43 7.82
C ARG A 1066 -31.24 50.93 9.01
N ASP A 1067 -30.13 51.52 9.44
CA ASP A 1067 -29.47 52.84 9.29
C ASP A 1067 -27.95 52.59 9.63
N ARG A 1068 -26.92 53.46 9.50
CA ARG A 1068 -26.82 54.93 9.30
C ARG A 1068 -25.39 55.34 8.83
N ALA A 1069 -25.29 56.58 8.34
CA ALA A 1069 -24.25 57.63 8.53
C ALA A 1069 -22.80 57.25 8.93
N ALA A 1070 -21.76 57.82 8.30
CA ALA A 1070 -21.63 59.23 7.88
C ALA A 1070 -20.84 59.41 6.58
#